data_AF-A0A2V8N7A4-F1
#
_entry.id   AF-A0A2V8N7A4-F1
#
_cell.length_a   1.000
_cell.length_b   1.000
_cell.length_c   1.000
_cell.angle_alpha   90.00
_cell.angle_beta   90.00
_cell.angle_gamma   90.00
#
_symmetry.space_group_name_H-M   'P 1'
#
loop_
_entity.id
_entity.type
_entity.pdbx_description
1 polymer ?
#
loop_
_entity_poly.entity_id
_entity_poly.type
_entity_poly.pdbx_seq_one_letter_code
_entity_poly.pdbx_strand_id
1 'polypeptide(L)'
;LSDLLKTLDSRKRPSRFKDMGLVNEPGFKQASKQDQYGLWLDERVGPEPEGIDPKVYGKASGILGLRLYPNPAFDAAAKQHWDAEKYYNDPNYFNDPNLIRPYRVGMACAFCHIQMNPLRPPDDPENPQLENLSSNIGNQYFKVNQIFGAELKPDSFVYQLLDATPRGTIDTSLISTDSINNPNAMNPLFNVGARLAEAVPEKVAGGALYLPPRDETRNVPHILMDGADSIGLYGALDRVYINIGEYHQEWLQHHNLLIGIRKQSPIEITKSQKDSVYWQATEPRMDNLAKYFLKTATPMHLADAPGGSDHQTKDQTVLNRGKIVFAENCMACHSSKQPPNISFNDRFSSDDYMRWAREEVVKPDFLTDNYLSIDQRLPVTMIKTNAARALATNATRGHIWDNFSSENYKNSPSVGEIEVYNPFDGSTNKFKMPSGGPGYYRVPTLVSIWATAPFFHNNALGKYTGDPSVKGRMEAFDDAITKLLWPDKRDDKNSIWVTQQKSYLRIPAVYLPEAFQSTLGYRSRIILAYPWLLPLILAILGIALFIFGLRRKHKLLLGGLGVVIVVLAVGLMMLSYFLAGEKGDLVLGPIPKGTPVNLLGSINSQADFSDLLNVVLKTRSALHRIENENLDDAAAAELMKKEVAPALLKISNCPDFIEDRGHYFGTQLSDDDKKALIEFLKTF
;
A
#
# COMPACT_ATOMS: atom_id res chain seq x y z
N LEU A 1 -13.01 -3.63 -9.15
CA LEU A 1 -12.78 -3.58 -7.69
C LEU A 1 -12.96 -2.16 -7.16
N SER A 2 -12.24 -1.16 -7.68
CA SER A 2 -12.53 0.25 -7.40
C SER A 2 -13.24 0.94 -8.57
N ASP A 3 -14.23 1.77 -8.28
CA ASP A 3 -14.86 2.69 -9.23
C ASP A 3 -14.80 4.13 -8.66
N LEU A 4 -13.73 4.84 -9.02
CA LEU A 4 -13.52 6.22 -8.55
C LEU A 4 -14.63 7.16 -9.05
N LEU A 5 -15.32 6.87 -10.15
CA LEU A 5 -16.41 7.72 -10.63
C LEU A 5 -17.63 7.62 -9.68
N LYS A 6 -17.88 6.45 -9.06
CA LYS A 6 -18.84 6.32 -7.94
C LYS A 6 -18.36 6.99 -6.66
N THR A 7 -17.04 7.12 -6.46
CA THR A 7 -16.48 7.85 -5.30
C THR A 7 -16.78 9.35 -5.39
N LEU A 8 -16.89 9.89 -6.60
CA LEU A 8 -17.24 11.29 -6.85
C LEU A 8 -18.73 11.62 -6.59
N ASP A 9 -19.56 10.63 -6.23
CA ASP A 9 -20.99 10.84 -6.03
C ASP A 9 -21.25 11.96 -5.03
N SER A 10 -21.82 13.05 -5.55
CA SER A 10 -22.06 14.28 -4.80
C SER A 10 -23.04 14.09 -3.65
N ARG A 11 -23.90 13.06 -3.71
CA ARG A 11 -24.82 12.71 -2.62
C ARG A 11 -24.09 12.31 -1.34
N LYS A 12 -22.82 11.90 -1.44
CA LYS A 12 -21.94 11.56 -0.31
C LYS A 12 -21.17 12.76 0.23
N ARG A 13 -21.20 13.92 -0.44
CA ARG A 13 -20.44 15.13 -0.04
C ARG A 13 -20.63 15.52 1.43
N PRO A 14 -21.85 15.51 2.02
CA PRO A 14 -22.06 15.96 3.40
C PRO A 14 -21.42 15.10 4.49
N SER A 15 -20.93 13.90 4.17
CA SER A 15 -20.29 12.98 5.11
C SER A 15 -19.01 12.38 4.55
N ARG A 16 -18.43 12.99 3.51
CA ARG A 16 -17.35 12.41 2.71
C ARG A 16 -16.05 12.30 3.52
N PHE A 17 -15.72 13.30 4.32
CA PHE A 17 -14.58 13.24 5.23
C PHE A 17 -14.82 12.18 6.30
N LYS A 18 -16.00 12.19 6.94
CA LYS A 18 -16.36 11.22 7.97
C LYS A 18 -16.31 9.78 7.46
N ASP A 19 -16.86 9.51 6.28
CA ASP A 19 -17.08 8.16 5.78
C ASP A 19 -15.87 7.64 4.98
N MET A 20 -15.10 8.51 4.34
CA MET A 20 -13.99 8.11 3.46
C MET A 20 -12.63 8.72 3.82
N GLY A 21 -12.61 9.78 4.64
CA GLY A 21 -11.40 10.57 4.90
C GLY A 21 -10.98 11.45 3.73
N LEU A 22 -11.85 11.63 2.73
CA LEU A 22 -11.57 12.46 1.56
C LEU A 22 -11.93 13.91 1.81
N VAL A 23 -11.15 14.82 1.21
CA VAL A 23 -11.31 16.26 1.40
C VAL A 23 -12.16 16.84 0.28
N ASN A 24 -13.27 17.47 0.65
CA ASN A 24 -14.08 18.27 -0.24
C ASN A 24 -13.28 19.48 -0.74
N GLU A 25 -13.23 19.68 -2.05
CA GLU A 25 -12.50 20.82 -2.64
C GLU A 25 -13.22 22.13 -2.29
N PRO A 26 -12.50 23.12 -1.70
CA PRO A 26 -13.06 24.45 -1.48
C PRO A 26 -13.49 25.11 -2.80
N GLY A 27 -14.59 25.86 -2.78
CA GLY A 27 -15.17 26.44 -4.00
C GLY A 27 -16.07 25.48 -4.78
N PHE A 28 -16.45 24.34 -4.19
CA PHE A 28 -17.50 23.45 -4.70
C PHE A 28 -18.64 23.31 -3.69
N LYS A 29 -19.80 22.89 -4.18
CA LYS A 29 -20.99 22.55 -3.38
C LYS A 29 -21.61 21.24 -3.85
N GLN A 30 -22.49 20.69 -3.03
CA GLN A 30 -23.27 19.51 -3.42
C GLN A 30 -24.10 19.79 -4.67
N ALA A 31 -24.17 18.80 -5.55
CA ALA A 31 -24.94 18.85 -6.77
C ALA A 31 -26.43 19.05 -6.49
N SER A 32 -27.04 20.01 -7.18
CA SER A 32 -28.49 20.26 -7.14
C SER A 32 -29.25 19.38 -8.13
N LYS A 33 -28.55 18.84 -9.13
CA LYS A 33 -29.09 17.97 -10.18
C LYS A 33 -28.01 17.06 -10.74
N GLN A 34 -28.44 16.04 -11.48
CA GLN A 34 -27.55 15.22 -12.29
C GLN A 34 -26.94 16.03 -13.44
N ASP A 35 -25.74 15.64 -13.85
CA ASP A 35 -25.09 16.15 -15.04
C ASP A 35 -25.76 15.64 -16.34
N GLN A 36 -25.19 15.99 -17.50
CA GLN A 36 -25.70 15.58 -18.82
C GLN A 36 -25.69 14.05 -19.07
N TYR A 37 -25.03 13.27 -18.23
CA TYR A 37 -24.96 11.81 -18.31
C TYR A 37 -25.67 11.12 -17.14
N GLY A 38 -26.42 11.84 -16.31
CA GLY A 38 -27.16 11.26 -15.18
C GLY A 38 -26.31 11.04 -13.91
N LEU A 39 -25.09 11.58 -13.86
CA LEU A 39 -24.19 11.44 -12.71
C LEU A 39 -24.36 12.58 -11.71
N TRP A 40 -24.23 12.27 -10.42
CA TRP A 40 -24.22 13.27 -9.35
C TRP A 40 -22.78 13.73 -9.09
N LEU A 41 -22.37 14.86 -9.66
CA LEU A 41 -21.01 15.41 -9.54
C LEU A 41 -21.06 16.81 -8.89
N ASP A 42 -20.15 17.09 -7.96
CA ASP A 42 -20.12 18.36 -7.22
C ASP A 42 -20.11 19.58 -8.17
N GLU A 43 -20.83 20.63 -7.79
CA GLU A 43 -20.96 21.85 -8.58
C GLU A 43 -19.93 22.89 -8.16
N ARG A 44 -19.17 23.43 -9.13
CA ARG A 44 -18.26 24.57 -8.87
C ARG A 44 -19.07 25.82 -8.50
N VAL A 45 -18.62 26.52 -7.47
CA VAL A 45 -19.13 27.83 -7.05
C VAL A 45 -18.21 28.90 -7.65
N GLY A 46 -18.68 29.56 -8.71
CA GLY A 46 -17.91 30.56 -9.45
C GLY A 46 -17.27 30.02 -10.74
N PRO A 47 -16.62 30.89 -11.54
CA PRO A 47 -16.00 30.49 -12.80
C PRO A 47 -14.82 29.54 -12.58
N GLU A 48 -14.47 28.75 -13.60
CA GLU A 48 -13.21 28.01 -13.63
C GLU A 48 -12.03 29.01 -13.61
N PRO A 49 -10.92 28.73 -12.89
CA PRO A 49 -9.77 29.61 -12.92
C PRO A 49 -9.20 29.74 -14.34
N GLU A 50 -8.79 30.95 -14.71
CA GLU A 50 -8.19 31.21 -16.03
C GLU A 50 -6.88 30.43 -16.22
N GLY A 51 -6.57 30.06 -17.46
CA GLY A 51 -5.29 29.43 -17.82
C GLY A 51 -5.20 27.92 -17.61
N ILE A 52 -6.26 27.25 -17.14
CA ILE A 52 -6.31 25.79 -17.02
C ILE A 52 -6.97 25.19 -18.28
N ASP A 53 -6.20 24.44 -19.07
CA ASP A 53 -6.76 23.63 -20.16
C ASP A 53 -7.38 22.34 -19.59
N PRO A 54 -8.72 22.17 -19.62
CA PRO A 54 -9.38 20.98 -19.08
C PRO A 54 -9.11 19.72 -19.90
N LYS A 55 -8.62 19.83 -21.14
CA LYS A 55 -8.21 18.67 -21.94
C LYS A 55 -6.87 18.11 -21.46
N VAL A 56 -5.99 18.98 -20.98
CA VAL A 56 -4.66 18.60 -20.47
C VAL A 56 -4.75 18.20 -19.01
N TYR A 57 -5.39 19.01 -18.17
CA TYR A 57 -5.35 18.83 -16.72
C TYR A 57 -6.63 18.22 -16.13
N GLY A 58 -7.65 17.96 -16.95
CA GLY A 58 -8.96 17.56 -16.46
C GLY A 58 -9.70 18.70 -15.78
N LYS A 59 -10.97 18.49 -15.47
CA LYS A 59 -11.78 19.39 -14.64
C LYS A 59 -11.69 18.97 -13.19
N ALA A 60 -11.74 19.92 -12.26
CA ALA A 60 -11.87 19.58 -10.84
C ALA A 60 -13.18 18.80 -10.59
N SER A 61 -13.10 17.77 -9.74
CA SER A 61 -14.23 16.88 -9.45
C SER A 61 -15.06 17.32 -8.25
N GLY A 62 -14.56 18.28 -7.45
CA GLY A 62 -15.08 18.63 -6.13
C GLY A 62 -14.49 17.84 -4.97
N ILE A 63 -13.62 16.86 -5.26
CA ILE A 63 -12.75 16.19 -4.29
C ILE A 63 -11.31 16.55 -4.62
N LEU A 64 -10.56 17.03 -3.61
CA LEU A 64 -9.17 17.42 -3.81
C LEU A 64 -8.32 16.26 -4.32
N GLY A 65 -7.55 16.52 -5.38
CA GLY A 65 -6.67 15.55 -6.01
C GLY A 65 -7.36 14.60 -7.00
N LEU A 66 -8.68 14.66 -7.18
CA LEU A 66 -9.39 13.92 -8.23
C LEU A 66 -9.87 14.84 -9.35
N ARG A 67 -9.63 14.43 -10.59
CA ARG A 67 -9.88 15.22 -11.80
C ARG A 67 -10.71 14.41 -12.80
N LEU A 68 -11.67 15.06 -13.46
CA LEU A 68 -12.56 14.47 -14.46
C LEU A 68 -12.05 14.75 -15.86
N TYR A 69 -11.86 13.68 -16.64
CA TYR A 69 -11.50 13.74 -18.05
C TYR A 69 -12.63 13.13 -18.88
N PRO A 70 -13.12 13.80 -19.95
CA PRO A 70 -14.01 13.17 -20.90
C PRO A 70 -13.38 11.88 -21.43
N ASN A 71 -14.12 10.78 -21.46
CA ASN A 71 -13.59 9.53 -21.98
C ASN A 71 -13.64 9.56 -23.53
N PRO A 72 -12.49 9.57 -24.23
CA PRO A 72 -12.48 9.63 -25.70
C PRO A 72 -13.11 8.39 -26.35
N ALA A 73 -13.25 7.28 -25.61
CA ALA A 73 -13.93 6.08 -26.09
C ALA A 73 -15.46 6.15 -25.93
N PHE A 74 -16.02 7.17 -25.26
CA PHE A 74 -17.46 7.33 -25.07
C PHE A 74 -18.13 7.91 -26.32
N ASP A 75 -18.13 7.11 -27.38
CA ASP A 75 -18.70 7.43 -28.68
C ASP A 75 -20.23 7.29 -28.71
N ALA A 76 -20.83 7.38 -29.91
CA ALA A 76 -22.28 7.27 -30.08
C ALA A 76 -22.86 5.92 -29.61
N ALA A 77 -22.13 4.82 -29.82
CA ALA A 77 -22.57 3.48 -29.42
C ALA A 77 -22.48 3.33 -27.90
N ALA A 78 -21.37 3.78 -27.29
CA ALA A 78 -21.22 3.82 -25.84
C ALA A 78 -22.30 4.69 -25.18
N LYS A 79 -22.61 5.84 -25.78
CA LYS A 79 -23.68 6.74 -25.30
C LYS A 79 -25.07 6.10 -25.39
N GLN A 80 -25.34 5.30 -26.42
CA GLN A 80 -26.60 4.55 -26.53
C GLN A 80 -26.68 3.40 -25.51
N HIS A 81 -25.56 2.78 -25.18
CA HIS A 81 -25.49 1.71 -24.18
C HIS A 81 -25.52 2.23 -22.73
N TRP A 82 -25.12 3.49 -22.52
CA TRP A 82 -25.03 4.12 -21.20
C TRP A 82 -26.38 4.29 -20.52
N ASP A 83 -26.47 3.81 -19.27
CA ASP A 83 -27.62 3.93 -18.39
C ASP A 83 -27.14 4.27 -16.97
N ALA A 84 -27.40 5.50 -16.52
CA ALA A 84 -26.94 5.98 -15.23
C ALA A 84 -27.64 5.29 -14.05
N GLU A 85 -28.92 4.93 -14.18
CA GLU A 85 -29.67 4.24 -13.13
C GLU A 85 -29.05 2.85 -12.89
N LYS A 86 -28.79 2.11 -13.97
CA LYS A 86 -28.10 0.82 -13.90
C LYS A 86 -26.66 0.95 -13.42
N TYR A 87 -25.95 1.99 -13.83
CA TYR A 87 -24.59 2.25 -13.33
C TYR A 87 -24.53 2.36 -11.80
N TYR A 88 -25.51 3.03 -11.18
CA TYR A 88 -25.57 3.13 -9.72
C TYR A 88 -26.10 1.85 -9.05
N ASN A 89 -27.08 1.18 -9.65
CA ASN A 89 -27.91 0.20 -8.93
C ASN A 89 -27.80 -1.25 -9.42
N ASP A 90 -27.19 -1.53 -10.57
CA ASP A 90 -27.11 -2.88 -11.16
C ASP A 90 -25.67 -3.40 -11.24
N PRO A 91 -25.27 -4.32 -10.32
CA PRO A 91 -23.94 -4.92 -10.32
C PRO A 91 -23.55 -5.66 -11.59
N ASN A 92 -24.50 -6.21 -12.35
CA ASN A 92 -24.19 -6.88 -13.61
C ASN A 92 -23.80 -5.86 -14.69
N TYR A 93 -24.38 -4.66 -14.62
CA TYR A 93 -24.09 -3.58 -15.54
C TYR A 93 -22.77 -2.88 -15.21
N PHE A 94 -22.60 -2.38 -13.98
CA PHE A 94 -21.42 -1.58 -13.65
C PHE A 94 -20.11 -2.38 -13.51
N ASN A 95 -20.21 -3.69 -13.30
CA ASN A 95 -19.05 -4.59 -13.32
C ASN A 95 -18.74 -5.16 -14.71
N ASP A 96 -19.52 -4.83 -15.75
CA ASP A 96 -19.17 -5.22 -17.12
C ASP A 96 -17.85 -4.53 -17.52
N PRO A 97 -16.79 -5.30 -17.83
CA PRO A 97 -15.51 -4.72 -18.24
C PRO A 97 -15.58 -3.96 -19.57
N ASN A 98 -16.63 -4.17 -20.37
CA ASN A 98 -16.85 -3.46 -21.63
C ASN A 98 -17.67 -2.18 -21.45
N LEU A 99 -18.15 -1.88 -20.24
CA LEU A 99 -18.89 -0.65 -19.98
C LEU A 99 -17.96 0.57 -20.10
N ILE A 100 -18.14 1.32 -21.19
CA ILE A 100 -17.46 2.58 -21.40
C ILE A 100 -18.21 3.68 -20.63
N ARG A 101 -17.56 4.22 -19.59
CA ARG A 101 -18.07 5.33 -18.77
C ARG A 101 -17.85 6.69 -19.47
N PRO A 102 -18.70 7.70 -19.24
CA PRO A 102 -18.56 9.03 -19.86
C PRO A 102 -17.30 9.78 -19.44
N TYR A 103 -16.81 9.50 -18.22
CA TYR A 103 -15.61 10.12 -17.68
C TYR A 103 -14.58 9.08 -17.25
N ARG A 104 -13.31 9.48 -17.33
CA ARG A 104 -12.19 8.86 -16.62
C ARG A 104 -11.84 9.76 -15.43
N VAL A 105 -11.53 9.14 -14.29
CA VAL A 105 -11.07 9.86 -13.10
C VAL A 105 -9.55 9.77 -13.03
N GLY A 106 -8.88 10.92 -13.13
CA GLY A 106 -7.45 11.04 -12.89
C GLY A 106 -7.17 11.40 -11.43
N MET A 107 -6.05 10.93 -10.91
CA MET A 107 -5.61 11.16 -9.53
C MET A 107 -4.30 11.93 -9.53
N ALA A 108 -4.15 12.86 -8.59
CA ALA A 108 -2.90 13.52 -8.25
C ALA A 108 -2.45 13.10 -6.84
N CYS A 109 -1.16 13.28 -6.51
CA CYS A 109 -0.61 12.98 -5.18
C CYS A 109 -1.41 13.65 -4.05
N ALA A 110 -1.99 14.82 -4.34
CA ALA A 110 -2.88 15.55 -3.44
C ALA A 110 -4.03 14.71 -2.87
N PHE A 111 -4.53 13.72 -3.61
CA PHE A 111 -5.62 12.84 -3.16
C PHE A 111 -5.27 12.06 -1.89
N CYS A 112 -4.00 11.63 -1.77
CA CYS A 112 -3.50 10.89 -0.61
C CYS A 112 -2.70 11.78 0.37
N HIS A 113 -2.18 12.94 -0.07
CA HIS A 113 -1.26 13.75 0.73
C HIS A 113 -1.86 15.04 1.30
N ILE A 114 -2.97 15.55 0.77
CA ILE A 114 -3.62 16.74 1.33
C ILE A 114 -4.61 16.34 2.43
N GLN A 115 -4.51 17.02 3.56
CA GLN A 115 -5.43 16.87 4.69
C GLN A 115 -5.49 18.13 5.56
N MET A 116 -6.36 18.14 6.57
CA MET A 116 -6.53 19.24 7.52
C MET A 116 -5.21 19.65 8.16
N ASN A 117 -4.89 20.94 8.03
CA ASN A 117 -3.72 21.58 8.60
C ASN A 117 -3.83 21.60 10.14
N PRO A 118 -2.90 20.97 10.88
CA PRO A 118 -2.91 20.95 12.33
C PRO A 118 -2.83 22.34 12.99
N LEU A 119 -2.24 23.33 12.29
CA LEU A 119 -2.14 24.71 12.78
C LEU A 119 -3.41 25.53 12.51
N ARG A 120 -4.28 25.05 11.63
CA ARG A 120 -5.53 25.71 11.23
C ARG A 120 -6.63 24.68 10.99
N PRO A 121 -6.94 23.81 11.98
CA PRO A 121 -7.97 22.79 11.78
C PRO A 121 -9.31 23.49 11.49
N PRO A 122 -10.13 22.95 10.57
CA PRO A 122 -11.44 23.53 10.30
C PRO A 122 -12.43 23.20 11.43
N ASP A 123 -13.37 24.09 11.68
CA ASP A 123 -14.54 23.79 12.55
C ASP A 123 -15.45 22.72 11.92
N ASP A 124 -15.55 22.72 10.59
CA ASP A 124 -16.28 21.73 9.80
C ASP A 124 -15.34 21.04 8.79
N PRO A 125 -14.86 19.83 9.10
CA PRO A 125 -14.01 19.05 8.21
C PRO A 125 -14.68 18.65 6.88
N GLU A 126 -16.01 18.69 6.78
CA GLU A 126 -16.71 18.44 5.50
C GLU A 126 -16.70 19.67 4.59
N ASN A 127 -16.50 20.88 5.13
CA ASN A 127 -16.48 22.12 4.36
C ASN A 127 -15.25 22.99 4.68
N PRO A 128 -14.02 22.47 4.48
CA PRO A 128 -12.81 23.20 4.80
C PRO A 128 -12.60 24.38 3.83
N GLN A 129 -11.85 25.38 4.28
CA GLN A 129 -11.25 26.41 3.43
C GLN A 129 -9.84 26.02 3.01
N LEU A 130 -9.28 26.67 1.97
CA LEU A 130 -7.92 26.36 1.49
C LEU A 130 -6.85 26.52 2.59
N GLU A 131 -7.00 27.49 3.49
CA GLU A 131 -6.09 27.70 4.62
C GLU A 131 -6.12 26.60 5.67
N ASN A 132 -7.22 25.81 5.70
CA ASN A 132 -7.36 24.68 6.61
C ASN A 132 -6.65 23.43 6.10
N LEU A 133 -5.92 23.50 4.98
CA LEU A 133 -5.36 22.33 4.33
C LEU A 133 -3.83 22.38 4.28
N SER A 134 -3.21 21.21 4.34
CA SER A 134 -1.78 21.01 4.18
C SER A 134 -1.49 19.80 3.31
N SER A 135 -0.51 19.94 2.42
CA SER A 135 0.02 18.87 1.57
C SER A 135 1.18 18.09 2.20
N ASN A 136 1.63 18.49 3.39
CA ASN A 136 2.90 18.00 3.95
C ASN A 136 2.73 16.85 4.92
N ILE A 137 1.55 16.72 5.54
CA ILE A 137 1.36 15.79 6.67
C ILE A 137 0.82 14.42 6.25
N GLY A 138 0.38 14.27 5.00
CA GLY A 138 -0.29 13.04 4.56
C GLY A 138 -1.74 12.97 5.02
N ASN A 139 -2.57 12.18 4.32
CA ASN A 139 -3.95 11.99 4.72
C ASN A 139 -4.11 10.90 5.77
N GLN A 140 -4.08 11.31 7.05
CA GLN A 140 -4.22 10.43 8.21
C GLN A 140 -5.64 9.87 8.42
N TYR A 141 -6.63 10.34 7.66
CA TYR A 141 -8.03 9.95 7.82
C TYR A 141 -8.52 9.04 6.69
N PHE A 142 -7.67 8.79 5.69
CA PHE A 142 -7.99 8.02 4.49
C PHE A 142 -8.51 6.60 4.83
N LYS A 143 -9.63 6.20 4.21
CA LYS A 143 -10.27 4.90 4.45
C LYS A 143 -10.31 4.08 3.16
N VAL A 144 -9.27 3.26 2.95
CA VAL A 144 -9.06 2.49 1.71
C VAL A 144 -10.28 1.63 1.35
N ASN A 145 -10.87 0.90 2.30
CA ASN A 145 -12.06 0.08 2.03
C ASN A 145 -13.26 0.89 1.55
N GLN A 146 -13.47 2.11 2.06
CA GLN A 146 -14.60 2.97 1.68
C GLN A 146 -14.38 3.67 0.33
N ILE A 147 -13.13 3.73 -0.14
CA ILE A 147 -12.76 4.39 -1.39
C ILE A 147 -12.62 3.37 -2.51
N PHE A 148 -11.80 2.33 -2.30
CA PHE A 148 -11.45 1.35 -3.33
C PHE A 148 -12.23 0.04 -3.22
N GLY A 149 -12.95 -0.17 -2.12
CA GLY A 149 -13.70 -1.39 -1.82
C GLY A 149 -15.17 -1.18 -1.50
N ALA A 150 -15.74 0.01 -1.78
CA ALA A 150 -17.09 0.40 -1.34
C ALA A 150 -18.20 -0.57 -1.80
N GLU A 151 -18.00 -1.20 -2.96
CA GLU A 151 -18.96 -2.14 -3.55
C GLU A 151 -18.71 -3.60 -3.11
N LEU A 152 -17.65 -3.86 -2.33
CA LEU A 152 -17.34 -5.20 -1.86
C LEU A 152 -18.24 -5.58 -0.69
N LYS A 153 -18.71 -6.82 -0.73
CA LYS A 153 -19.50 -7.40 0.35
C LYS A 153 -18.58 -7.86 1.48
N PRO A 154 -19.04 -7.81 2.75
CA PRO A 154 -18.26 -8.29 3.89
C PRO A 154 -17.78 -9.75 3.78
N ASP A 155 -18.44 -10.60 3.00
CA ASP A 155 -18.05 -12.00 2.80
C ASP A 155 -16.97 -12.18 1.71
N SER A 156 -16.49 -11.09 1.11
CA SER A 156 -15.31 -11.07 0.24
C SER A 156 -14.04 -11.03 1.08
N PHE A 157 -13.06 -11.89 0.78
CA PHE A 157 -11.75 -11.80 1.43
C PHE A 157 -11.04 -10.48 1.11
N VAL A 158 -11.24 -9.92 -0.10
CA VAL A 158 -10.69 -8.61 -0.46
C VAL A 158 -11.29 -7.51 0.40
N TYR A 159 -12.58 -7.61 0.76
CA TYR A 159 -13.18 -6.70 1.74
C TYR A 159 -12.47 -6.81 3.09
N GLN A 160 -12.29 -8.05 3.59
CA GLN A 160 -11.63 -8.30 4.88
C GLN A 160 -10.20 -7.74 4.92
N LEU A 161 -9.46 -7.88 3.81
CA LEU A 161 -8.10 -7.33 3.66
C LEU A 161 -8.10 -5.80 3.75
N LEU A 162 -8.96 -5.13 2.98
CA LEU A 162 -9.02 -3.66 2.94
C LEU A 162 -9.63 -3.05 4.21
N ASP A 163 -10.55 -3.75 4.87
CA ASP A 163 -11.19 -3.27 6.11
C ASP A 163 -10.26 -3.39 7.31
N ALA A 164 -9.37 -4.39 7.31
CA ALA A 164 -8.33 -4.54 8.33
C ALA A 164 -7.21 -3.49 8.23
N THR A 165 -7.02 -2.87 7.05
CA THR A 165 -6.05 -1.79 6.85
C THR A 165 -6.31 -0.62 7.83
N PRO A 166 -5.30 -0.21 8.63
CA PRO A 166 -5.43 0.93 9.53
C PRO A 166 -5.75 2.23 8.78
N ARG A 167 -6.50 3.13 9.43
CA ARG A 167 -6.90 4.40 8.81
C ARG A 167 -5.67 5.29 8.58
N GLY A 168 -5.70 6.07 7.50
CA GLY A 168 -4.56 6.91 7.11
C GLY A 168 -3.37 6.15 6.53
N THR A 169 -3.60 4.92 6.07
CA THR A 169 -2.59 4.12 5.37
C THR A 169 -3.11 3.69 4.00
N ILE A 170 -2.20 3.35 3.09
CA ILE A 170 -2.51 2.79 1.78
C ILE A 170 -1.40 1.84 1.33
N ASP A 171 -1.78 0.70 0.75
CA ASP A 171 -0.84 -0.20 0.08
C ASP A 171 -0.89 0.06 -1.43
N THR A 172 0.07 0.85 -1.93
CA THR A 172 0.19 1.07 -3.39
C THR A 172 0.79 -0.13 -4.12
N SER A 173 1.52 -1.00 -3.42
CA SER A 173 2.02 -2.26 -3.99
C SER A 173 0.90 -3.27 -4.20
N LEU A 174 -0.27 -3.15 -3.57
CA LEU A 174 -1.41 -4.02 -3.87
C LEU A 174 -1.72 -4.09 -5.38
N ILE A 175 -1.46 -3.00 -6.12
CA ILE A 175 -1.64 -2.96 -7.58
C ILE A 175 -0.46 -3.63 -8.30
N SER A 176 0.79 -3.20 -8.02
CA SER A 176 2.03 -3.81 -8.51
C SER A 176 2.61 -4.76 -7.46
N THR A 177 1.90 -5.87 -7.23
CA THR A 177 2.11 -6.70 -6.04
C THR A 177 3.45 -7.43 -6.03
N ASP A 178 4.20 -7.27 -4.93
CA ASP A 178 5.28 -8.16 -4.50
C ASP A 178 4.77 -9.30 -3.60
N SER A 179 3.46 -9.43 -3.50
CA SER A 179 2.76 -10.40 -2.65
C SER A 179 3.12 -10.25 -1.17
N ILE A 180 3.16 -9.00 -0.70
CA ILE A 180 3.22 -8.62 0.72
C ILE A 180 2.09 -7.62 0.96
N ASN A 181 1.16 -7.92 1.87
CA ASN A 181 0.19 -6.92 2.31
C ASN A 181 0.89 -5.93 3.25
N ASN A 182 1.04 -4.70 2.79
CA ASN A 182 1.87 -3.71 3.44
C ASN A 182 1.26 -2.31 3.32
N PRO A 183 0.15 -2.04 4.01
CA PRO A 183 -0.40 -0.70 4.04
C PRO A 183 0.54 0.24 4.79
N ASN A 184 0.93 1.34 4.13
CA ASN A 184 1.86 2.32 4.70
C ASN A 184 1.13 3.63 4.98
N ALA A 185 1.44 4.25 6.12
CA ALA A 185 1.08 5.62 6.45
C ALA A 185 1.62 6.55 5.37
N MET A 186 0.82 7.54 4.96
CA MET A 186 1.29 8.54 3.99
C MET A 186 2.39 9.39 4.63
N ASN A 187 3.63 9.27 4.13
CA ASN A 187 4.81 9.92 4.72
C ASN A 187 4.62 11.44 4.84
N PRO A 188 4.85 12.02 6.04
CA PRO A 188 4.97 13.45 6.16
C PRO A 188 6.30 13.94 5.59
N LEU A 189 6.28 15.09 4.93
CA LEU A 189 7.42 15.77 4.34
C LEU A 189 7.72 17.04 5.14
N PHE A 190 8.88 17.06 5.79
CA PHE A 190 9.34 18.20 6.59
C PHE A 190 10.83 18.46 6.38
N ASN A 191 11.22 19.73 6.46
CA ASN A 191 12.59 20.23 6.41
C ASN A 191 13.38 19.68 5.20
N VAL A 192 12.76 19.69 4.01
CA VAL A 192 13.36 19.13 2.79
C VAL A 192 14.73 19.75 2.48
N GLY A 193 14.91 21.05 2.72
CA GLY A 193 16.20 21.72 2.55
C GLY A 193 17.29 21.13 3.45
N ALA A 194 17.02 21.00 4.75
CA ALA A 194 17.96 20.41 5.71
C ALA A 194 18.27 18.93 5.40
N ARG A 195 17.26 18.16 4.94
CA ARG A 195 17.48 16.77 4.50
C ARG A 195 18.41 16.66 3.30
N LEU A 196 18.26 17.55 2.33
CA LEU A 196 19.13 17.57 1.14
C LEU A 196 20.56 17.98 1.47
N ALA A 197 20.76 18.82 2.50
CA ALA A 197 22.10 19.18 2.98
C ALA A 197 22.85 17.97 3.59
N GLU A 198 22.12 17.06 4.23
CA GLU A 198 22.67 15.84 4.87
C GLU A 198 22.53 14.59 3.98
N ALA A 199 22.13 14.74 2.72
CA ALA A 199 21.89 13.62 1.82
C ALA A 199 23.18 12.84 1.53
N VAL A 200 23.06 11.51 1.47
CA VAL A 200 24.20 10.59 1.40
C VAL A 200 24.51 10.24 -0.05
N PRO A 201 25.78 10.20 -0.49
CA PRO A 201 26.12 9.77 -1.85
C PRO A 201 25.83 8.28 -2.07
N GLU A 202 25.03 7.97 -3.09
CA GLU A 202 24.77 6.62 -3.55
C GLU A 202 25.02 6.45 -5.04
N LYS A 203 25.45 5.25 -5.43
CA LYS A 203 25.68 4.88 -6.82
C LYS A 203 24.37 4.50 -7.50
N VAL A 204 24.09 5.11 -8.63
CA VAL A 204 22.97 4.78 -9.51
C VAL A 204 23.49 4.16 -10.81
N ALA A 205 22.66 3.36 -11.48
CA ALA A 205 23.02 2.69 -12.71
C ALA A 205 21.80 2.51 -13.62
N GLY A 206 22.04 2.08 -14.87
CA GLY A 206 20.99 1.73 -15.81
C GLY A 206 20.07 2.91 -16.15
N GLY A 207 18.76 2.66 -16.17
CA GLY A 207 17.76 3.66 -16.54
C GLY A 207 17.77 4.92 -15.67
N ALA A 208 18.19 4.81 -14.40
CA ALA A 208 18.26 5.95 -13.49
C ALA A 208 19.17 7.07 -14.02
N LEU A 209 20.23 6.73 -14.77
CA LEU A 209 21.19 7.68 -15.36
C LEU A 209 20.58 8.63 -16.40
N TYR A 210 19.39 8.30 -16.92
CA TYR A 210 18.70 9.16 -17.88
C TYR A 210 17.93 10.30 -17.22
N LEU A 211 17.67 10.21 -15.90
CA LEU A 211 17.04 11.26 -15.10
C LEU A 211 18.08 12.27 -14.59
N PRO A 212 17.72 13.56 -14.49
CA PRO A 212 18.55 14.56 -13.82
C PRO A 212 18.70 14.28 -12.30
N PRO A 213 19.86 14.60 -11.69
CA PRO A 213 21.14 14.88 -12.33
C PRO A 213 21.75 13.59 -12.91
N ARG A 214 22.36 13.60 -14.10
CA ARG A 214 22.78 12.38 -14.82
C ARG A 214 24.08 11.75 -14.29
N ASP A 215 24.49 12.12 -13.09
CA ASP A 215 25.69 11.59 -12.44
C ASP A 215 25.46 10.15 -11.94
N GLU A 216 26.52 9.34 -12.00
CA GLU A 216 26.54 7.98 -11.46
C GLU A 216 26.50 7.94 -9.93
N THR A 217 26.91 9.02 -9.27
CA THR A 217 26.82 9.17 -7.81
C THR A 217 25.91 10.35 -7.51
N ARG A 218 24.88 10.13 -6.70
CA ARG A 218 23.88 11.13 -6.35
C ARG A 218 23.70 11.21 -4.85
N ASN A 219 23.56 12.43 -4.32
CA ASN A 219 23.17 12.62 -2.93
C ASN A 219 21.68 12.31 -2.79
N VAL A 220 21.35 11.37 -1.91
CA VAL A 220 19.98 10.88 -1.70
C VAL A 220 19.54 11.03 -0.24
N PRO A 221 18.33 11.55 0.01
CA PRO A 221 17.80 11.76 1.35
C PRO A 221 17.00 10.55 1.91
N HIS A 222 16.88 9.43 1.18
CA HIS A 222 16.17 8.22 1.63
C HIS A 222 14.80 8.49 2.28
N ILE A 223 13.91 9.24 1.61
CA ILE A 223 12.63 9.71 2.14
C ILE A 223 11.59 8.58 2.28
N LEU A 224 11.66 7.53 1.47
CA LEU A 224 10.74 6.40 1.58
C LEU A 224 11.00 5.55 2.83
N MET A 225 9.97 4.84 3.31
CA MET A 225 10.00 4.10 4.58
C MET A 225 11.11 3.04 4.68
N ASP A 226 11.57 2.49 3.55
CA ASP A 226 12.67 1.52 3.39
C ASP A 226 13.96 2.17 2.88
N GLY A 227 13.95 3.48 2.62
CA GLY A 227 15.05 4.24 2.03
C GLY A 227 15.38 3.81 0.60
N ALA A 228 14.39 3.34 -0.16
CA ALA A 228 14.58 2.82 -1.51
C ALA A 228 14.55 3.89 -2.62
N ASP A 229 14.15 5.13 -2.32
CA ASP A 229 14.13 6.30 -3.23
C ASP A 229 15.53 6.86 -3.51
N SER A 230 16.42 5.97 -3.92
CA SER A 230 17.83 6.26 -3.98
C SER A 230 18.30 6.59 -5.37
N ILE A 231 17.61 7.50 -6.05
CA ILE A 231 18.03 8.02 -7.35
C ILE A 231 18.04 9.54 -7.44
N GLY A 232 17.97 10.21 -6.29
CA GLY A 232 17.97 11.67 -6.14
C GLY A 232 16.56 12.25 -6.10
N LEU A 233 16.46 13.53 -5.74
CA LEU A 233 15.19 14.22 -5.53
C LEU A 233 14.27 14.15 -6.75
N TYR A 234 14.78 14.48 -7.95
CA TYR A 234 13.97 14.51 -9.18
C TYR A 234 13.37 13.14 -9.50
N GLY A 235 14.20 12.11 -9.53
CA GLY A 235 13.71 10.76 -9.82
C GLY A 235 12.78 10.20 -8.74
N ALA A 236 12.96 10.58 -7.48
CA ALA A 236 12.01 10.24 -6.42
C ALA A 236 10.65 10.91 -6.65
N LEU A 237 10.61 12.18 -7.07
CA LEU A 237 9.38 12.92 -7.37
C LEU A 237 8.65 12.37 -8.61
N ASP A 238 9.38 12.05 -9.68
CA ASP A 238 8.80 11.50 -10.91
C ASP A 238 8.15 10.12 -10.68
N ARG A 239 8.82 9.22 -9.95
CA ARG A 239 8.33 7.85 -9.73
C ARG A 239 6.91 7.80 -9.18
N VAL A 240 6.56 8.73 -8.30
CA VAL A 240 5.27 8.72 -7.59
C VAL A 240 4.09 8.88 -8.55
N TYR A 241 4.27 9.57 -9.67
CA TYR A 241 3.22 9.72 -10.69
C TYR A 241 2.93 8.39 -11.40
N ILE A 242 3.95 7.58 -11.69
CA ILE A 242 3.75 6.21 -12.22
C ILE A 242 2.96 5.36 -11.23
N ASN A 243 3.27 5.43 -9.92
CA ASN A 243 2.56 4.67 -8.89
C ASN A 243 1.04 4.95 -8.87
N ILE A 244 0.61 6.12 -9.33
CA ILE A 244 -0.81 6.54 -9.36
C ILE A 244 -1.40 6.53 -10.78
N GLY A 245 -0.74 5.85 -11.73
CA GLY A 245 -1.29 5.53 -13.05
C GLY A 245 -0.77 6.37 -14.22
N GLU A 246 0.26 7.20 -14.01
CA GLU A 246 0.99 7.79 -15.14
C GLU A 246 1.55 6.68 -16.03
N TYR A 247 1.27 6.80 -17.34
CA TYR A 247 1.65 5.79 -18.33
C TYR A 247 1.19 4.35 -18.01
N HIS A 248 0.00 4.21 -17.42
CA HIS A 248 -0.60 2.92 -17.08
C HIS A 248 -0.59 1.88 -18.23
N GLN A 249 -0.64 2.33 -19.49
CA GLN A 249 -0.61 1.44 -20.65
C GLN A 249 0.67 0.61 -20.73
N GLU A 250 1.81 1.18 -20.32
CA GLU A 250 3.06 0.43 -20.21
C GLU A 250 3.15 -0.28 -18.86
N TRP A 251 2.84 0.42 -17.76
CA TRP A 251 2.94 -0.12 -16.41
C TRP A 251 2.21 -1.46 -16.23
N LEU A 252 0.98 -1.58 -16.74
CA LEU A 252 0.18 -2.81 -16.66
C LEU A 252 0.77 -3.98 -17.47
N GLN A 253 1.74 -3.75 -18.35
CA GLN A 253 2.45 -4.82 -19.06
C GLN A 253 3.53 -5.48 -18.21
N HIS A 254 3.85 -4.97 -17.02
CA HIS A 254 4.98 -5.44 -16.20
C HIS A 254 4.58 -6.32 -15.02
N HIS A 255 3.29 -6.45 -14.70
CA HIS A 255 2.79 -7.27 -13.60
C HIS A 255 1.33 -7.66 -13.86
N ASN A 256 0.76 -8.48 -12.98
CA ASN A 256 -0.69 -8.71 -12.94
C ASN A 256 -1.31 -7.85 -11.84
N LEU A 257 -2.51 -7.33 -12.07
CA LEU A 257 -3.24 -6.56 -11.07
C LEU A 257 -3.70 -7.48 -9.93
N LEU A 258 -3.43 -7.08 -8.67
CA LEU A 258 -3.94 -7.70 -7.44
C LEU A 258 -3.50 -9.16 -7.16
N ILE A 259 -3.05 -9.90 -8.18
CA ILE A 259 -2.69 -11.31 -8.11
C ILE A 259 -1.28 -11.47 -8.70
N GLY A 260 -0.28 -11.68 -7.84
CA GLY A 260 1.15 -11.71 -8.21
C GLY A 260 1.65 -12.92 -9.00
N ILE A 261 0.81 -13.61 -9.77
CA ILE A 261 1.21 -14.83 -10.50
C ILE A 261 2.27 -14.53 -11.58
N ARG A 262 2.14 -13.40 -12.27
CA ARG A 262 3.16 -12.96 -13.23
C ARG A 262 4.33 -12.34 -12.48
N LYS A 263 5.54 -12.84 -12.75
CA LYS A 263 6.77 -12.21 -12.28
C LYS A 263 6.85 -10.77 -12.79
N GLN A 264 7.19 -9.84 -11.90
CA GLN A 264 7.36 -8.44 -12.27
C GLN A 264 8.52 -8.25 -13.27
N SER A 265 8.48 -7.13 -14.00
CA SER A 265 9.63 -6.61 -14.74
C SER A 265 9.77 -5.08 -14.55
N PRO A 266 10.97 -4.51 -14.75
CA PRO A 266 11.18 -3.07 -14.56
C PRO A 266 10.39 -2.21 -15.53
N ILE A 267 9.88 -1.07 -15.07
CA ILE A 267 9.47 0.01 -15.98
C ILE A 267 10.71 0.80 -16.42
N GLU A 268 10.93 0.89 -17.73
CA GLU A 268 12.10 1.56 -18.29
C GLU A 268 11.87 3.08 -18.39
N ILE A 269 12.76 3.86 -17.79
CA ILE A 269 12.71 5.34 -17.85
C ILE A 269 12.82 5.81 -19.31
N THR A 270 13.74 5.24 -20.08
CA THR A 270 13.96 5.63 -21.48
C THR A 270 12.74 5.39 -22.36
N LYS A 271 12.00 4.31 -22.10
CA LYS A 271 10.73 4.04 -22.77
C LYS A 271 9.67 5.07 -22.39
N SER A 272 9.57 5.43 -21.11
CA SER A 272 8.65 6.48 -20.64
C SER A 272 8.97 7.83 -21.29
N GLN A 273 10.24 8.24 -21.32
CA GLN A 273 10.70 9.47 -21.98
C GLN A 273 10.41 9.49 -23.48
N LYS A 274 10.49 8.33 -24.16
CA LYS A 274 10.30 8.24 -25.62
C LYS A 274 8.84 8.12 -26.03
N ASP A 275 8.09 7.26 -25.35
CA ASP A 275 6.81 6.73 -25.84
C ASP A 275 5.60 7.24 -25.01
N SER A 276 5.82 7.95 -23.89
CA SER A 276 4.73 8.50 -23.06
C SER A 276 4.63 10.02 -23.14
N VAL A 277 3.56 10.48 -23.78
CA VAL A 277 3.18 11.91 -23.77
C VAL A 277 2.86 12.43 -22.37
N TYR A 278 2.42 11.55 -21.45
CA TYR A 278 2.14 11.92 -20.06
C TYR A 278 3.45 12.22 -19.34
N TRP A 279 4.43 11.32 -19.46
CA TRP A 279 5.76 11.50 -18.88
C TRP A 279 6.44 12.77 -19.40
N GLN A 280 6.44 12.97 -20.72
CA GLN A 280 7.02 14.16 -21.37
C GLN A 280 6.37 15.47 -20.90
N ALA A 281 5.12 15.42 -20.43
CA ALA A 281 4.49 16.54 -19.78
C ALA A 281 4.92 16.66 -18.31
N THR A 282 4.96 15.57 -17.55
CA THR A 282 5.22 15.59 -16.10
C THR A 282 6.67 15.94 -15.76
N GLU A 283 7.66 15.27 -16.35
CA GLU A 283 9.09 15.36 -15.97
C GLU A 283 9.63 16.80 -15.97
N PRO A 284 9.36 17.67 -16.98
CA PRO A 284 9.84 19.06 -16.97
C PRO A 284 9.29 19.92 -15.82
N ARG A 285 8.27 19.45 -15.09
CA ARG A 285 7.63 20.18 -13.98
C ARG A 285 8.18 19.81 -12.61
N MET A 286 9.07 18.82 -12.51
CA MET A 286 9.60 18.38 -11.21
C MET A 286 10.38 19.47 -10.47
N ASP A 287 11.02 20.40 -11.17
CA ASP A 287 11.69 21.55 -10.54
C ASP A 287 10.69 22.45 -9.78
N ASN A 288 9.48 22.66 -10.31
CA ASN A 288 8.44 23.42 -9.62
C ASN A 288 7.96 22.68 -8.36
N LEU A 289 7.82 21.35 -8.43
CA LEU A 289 7.42 20.54 -7.29
C LEU A 289 8.50 20.50 -6.21
N ALA A 290 9.77 20.39 -6.60
CA ALA A 290 10.91 20.49 -5.68
C ALA A 290 10.94 21.86 -4.97
N LYS A 291 10.82 22.96 -5.73
CA LYS A 291 10.74 24.33 -5.19
C LYS A 291 9.54 24.52 -4.26
N TYR A 292 8.40 23.89 -4.59
CA TYR A 292 7.22 23.89 -3.73
C TYR A 292 7.55 23.28 -2.37
N PHE A 293 8.07 22.05 -2.33
CA PHE A 293 8.39 21.38 -1.06
C PHE A 293 9.51 22.08 -0.29
N LEU A 294 10.53 22.62 -0.95
CA LEU A 294 11.56 23.43 -0.30
C LEU A 294 10.98 24.65 0.42
N LYS A 295 9.87 25.20 -0.06
CA LYS A 295 9.18 26.35 0.52
C LYS A 295 8.13 25.96 1.55
N THR A 296 7.38 24.89 1.31
CA THR A 296 6.16 24.59 2.08
C THR A 296 6.36 23.55 3.16
N ALA A 297 7.33 22.65 3.04
CA ALA A 297 7.56 21.53 3.98
C ALA A 297 8.21 21.98 5.30
N THR A 298 7.62 22.98 5.97
CA THR A 298 8.10 23.53 7.24
C THR A 298 7.48 22.79 8.44
N PRO A 299 8.12 22.82 9.62
CA PRO A 299 7.54 22.29 10.85
C PRO A 299 6.19 22.93 11.18
N MET A 300 5.34 22.16 11.86
CA MET A 300 4.05 22.56 12.41
C MET A 300 4.09 22.40 13.93
N HIS A 301 4.60 23.41 14.64
CA HIS A 301 4.76 23.32 16.09
C HIS A 301 3.42 23.34 16.82
N LEU A 302 3.29 22.50 17.84
CA LEU A 302 2.09 22.44 18.68
C LEU A 302 1.77 23.81 19.30
N ALA A 303 2.79 24.58 19.70
CA ALA A 303 2.62 25.91 20.27
C ALA A 303 1.89 26.90 19.34
N ASP A 304 1.99 26.70 18.02
CA ASP A 304 1.37 27.57 17.01
C ASP A 304 -0.07 27.13 16.68
N ALA A 305 -0.51 25.97 17.18
CA ALA A 305 -1.85 25.45 16.96
C ALA A 305 -2.86 26.05 17.95
N PRO A 306 -4.16 26.18 17.59
CA PRO A 306 -5.18 26.71 18.48
C PRO A 306 -5.27 25.91 19.80
N GLY A 307 -5.00 26.56 20.93
CA GLY A 307 -4.97 25.91 22.26
C GLY A 307 -3.79 24.95 22.47
N GLY A 308 -2.86 24.84 21.52
CA GLY A 308 -1.77 23.88 21.60
C GLY A 308 -0.77 24.17 22.72
N SER A 309 -0.56 25.44 23.08
CA SER A 309 0.29 25.81 24.22
C SER A 309 -0.24 25.28 25.57
N ASP A 310 -1.55 24.97 25.68
CA ASP A 310 -2.13 24.41 26.91
C ASP A 310 -1.74 22.94 27.13
N HIS A 311 -1.24 22.28 26.09
CA HIS A 311 -0.77 20.90 26.13
C HIS A 311 0.73 20.76 26.44
N GLN A 312 1.46 21.89 26.53
CA GLN A 312 2.89 21.92 26.79
C GLN A 312 3.17 22.39 28.23
N THR A 313 4.06 21.69 28.93
CA THR A 313 4.54 22.15 30.22
C THR A 313 5.30 23.49 30.11
N LYS A 314 5.13 24.34 31.12
CA LYS A 314 5.92 25.57 31.31
C LYS A 314 7.07 25.38 32.30
N ASP A 315 7.19 24.18 32.87
CA ASP A 315 8.26 23.84 33.81
C ASP A 315 9.57 23.58 33.05
N GLN A 316 10.49 24.54 33.15
CA GLN A 316 11.78 24.46 32.47
C GLN A 316 12.67 23.34 33.03
N THR A 317 12.47 22.91 34.28
CA THR A 317 13.19 21.75 34.83
C THR A 317 12.75 20.47 34.12
N VAL A 318 11.44 20.29 33.91
CA VAL A 318 10.91 19.14 33.16
C VAL A 318 11.39 19.16 31.72
N LEU A 319 11.33 20.32 31.03
CA LEU A 319 11.80 20.45 29.65
C LEU A 319 13.30 20.18 29.53
N ASN A 320 14.12 20.73 30.43
CA ASN A 320 15.55 20.49 30.45
C ASN A 320 15.87 19.01 30.72
N ARG A 321 15.10 18.34 31.60
CA ARG A 321 15.24 16.89 31.79
C ARG A 321 14.89 16.13 30.52
N GLY A 322 13.78 16.47 29.86
CA GLY A 322 13.34 15.86 28.62
C GLY A 322 14.37 15.98 27.49
N LYS A 323 15.00 17.15 27.35
CA LYS A 323 16.13 17.38 26.44
C LYS A 323 17.27 16.40 26.67
N ILE A 324 17.70 16.25 27.92
CA ILE A 324 18.80 15.33 28.27
C ILE A 324 18.41 13.88 28.01
N VAL A 325 17.20 13.47 28.39
CA VAL A 325 16.69 12.11 28.12
C VAL A 325 16.66 11.85 26.61
N PHE A 326 16.23 12.82 25.80
CA PHE A 326 16.23 12.71 24.35
C PHE A 326 17.65 12.56 23.77
N ALA A 327 18.61 13.38 24.24
CA ALA A 327 20.01 13.29 23.83
C ALA A 327 20.59 11.90 24.08
N GLU A 328 20.30 11.31 25.24
CA GLU A 328 20.86 10.03 25.66
C GLU A 328 20.22 8.81 24.98
N ASN A 329 18.95 8.91 24.58
CA ASN A 329 18.16 7.73 24.18
C ASN A 329 17.63 7.77 22.74
N CYS A 330 17.50 8.95 22.14
CA CYS A 330 16.80 9.14 20.87
C CYS A 330 17.66 9.82 19.81
N MET A 331 18.53 10.75 20.22
CA MET A 331 19.25 11.66 19.33
C MET A 331 20.21 10.96 18.34
N ALA A 332 20.73 9.77 18.68
CA ALA A 332 21.56 8.97 17.79
C ALA A 332 20.89 8.64 16.45
N CYS A 333 19.57 8.44 16.47
CA CYS A 333 18.74 8.17 15.29
C CYS A 333 17.91 9.39 14.88
N HIS A 334 17.40 10.17 15.83
CA HIS A 334 16.40 11.21 15.60
C HIS A 334 16.95 12.64 15.63
N SER A 335 18.18 12.86 15.18
CA SER A 335 18.73 14.20 14.98
C SER A 335 19.63 14.23 13.76
N SER A 336 19.42 15.19 12.87
CA SER A 336 20.30 15.37 11.72
C SER A 336 21.60 16.08 12.11
N LYS A 337 21.56 16.85 13.21
CA LYS A 337 22.77 17.35 13.87
C LYS A 337 23.50 16.17 14.48
N GLN A 338 24.70 15.87 13.99
CA GLN A 338 25.57 14.79 14.43
C GLN A 338 27.03 15.28 14.45
N PRO A 339 27.89 14.76 15.35
CA PRO A 339 29.29 15.15 15.39
C PRO A 339 30.05 14.48 14.24
N PRO A 340 31.00 15.18 13.57
CA PRO A 340 31.59 14.74 12.30
C PRO A 340 32.46 13.47 12.40
N ASN A 341 32.98 13.14 13.59
CA ASN A 341 34.00 12.11 13.77
C ASN A 341 33.55 10.91 14.63
N ILE A 342 32.24 10.70 14.77
CA ILE A 342 31.70 9.55 15.53
C ILE A 342 30.85 8.68 14.61
N SER A 343 31.28 7.44 14.44
CA SER A 343 30.55 6.46 13.63
C SER A 343 29.18 6.16 14.25
N PHE A 344 28.19 5.77 13.44
CA PHE A 344 26.84 5.47 13.92
C PHE A 344 26.84 4.44 15.07
N ASN A 345 27.64 3.38 14.96
CA ASN A 345 27.71 2.33 15.98
C ASN A 345 28.25 2.85 17.32
N ASP A 346 29.18 3.80 17.28
CA ASP A 346 29.78 4.37 18.49
C ASP A 346 28.84 5.36 19.19
N ARG A 347 27.80 5.87 18.50
CA ARG A 347 26.83 6.82 19.10
C ARG A 347 26.06 6.22 20.28
N PHE A 348 25.93 4.90 20.34
CA PHE A 348 25.19 4.21 21.40
C PHE A 348 26.03 3.88 22.64
N SER A 349 27.36 3.96 22.54
CA SER A 349 28.28 3.52 23.60
C SER A 349 29.38 4.52 23.95
N SER A 350 29.56 5.58 23.15
CA SER A 350 30.62 6.57 23.34
C SER A 350 30.24 7.63 24.39
N ASP A 351 31.08 7.77 25.42
CA ASP A 351 30.99 8.87 26.40
C ASP A 351 31.14 10.25 25.74
N ASP A 352 31.97 10.36 24.71
CA ASP A 352 32.18 11.60 23.97
C ASP A 352 30.94 11.99 23.15
N TYR A 353 30.27 11.00 22.53
CA TYR A 353 28.98 11.24 21.90
C TYR A 353 27.94 11.72 22.92
N MET A 354 27.83 11.03 24.06
CA MET A 354 26.86 11.38 25.10
C MET A 354 27.08 12.78 25.65
N ARG A 355 28.35 13.18 25.87
CA ARG A 355 28.70 14.54 26.29
C ARG A 355 28.29 15.56 25.24
N TRP A 356 28.69 15.34 23.99
CA TRP A 356 28.34 16.22 22.87
C TRP A 356 26.82 16.34 22.69
N ALA A 357 26.08 15.24 22.74
CA ALA A 357 24.63 15.22 22.55
C ALA A 357 23.91 16.02 23.65
N ARG A 358 24.34 15.89 24.91
CA ARG A 358 23.83 16.68 26.04
C ARG A 358 24.11 18.18 25.89
N GLU A 359 25.26 18.55 25.34
CA GLU A 359 25.62 19.94 25.07
C GLU A 359 24.86 20.52 23.87
N GLU A 360 24.64 19.72 22.83
CA GLU A 360 23.96 20.13 21.60
C GLU A 360 22.46 20.33 21.80
N VAL A 361 21.78 19.40 22.50
CA VAL A 361 20.31 19.41 22.66
C VAL A 361 19.79 20.62 23.45
N VAL A 362 20.63 21.21 24.30
CA VAL A 362 20.24 22.36 25.13
C VAL A 362 20.40 23.70 24.42
N LYS A 363 21.05 23.73 23.24
CA LYS A 363 21.25 24.97 22.49
C LYS A 363 19.92 25.56 22.01
N PRO A 364 19.75 26.89 22.03
CA PRO A 364 18.49 27.53 21.60
C PRO A 364 18.09 27.23 20.16
N ASP A 365 19.08 27.01 19.29
CA ASP A 365 18.92 26.71 17.88
C ASP A 365 18.90 25.20 17.58
N PHE A 366 18.81 24.32 18.59
CA PHE A 366 18.85 22.87 18.41
C PHE A 366 17.86 22.37 17.34
N LEU A 367 16.64 22.91 17.31
CA LEU A 367 15.59 22.54 16.35
C LEU A 367 15.73 23.23 14.98
N THR A 368 16.51 24.32 14.88
CA THR A 368 16.77 25.01 13.61
C THR A 368 17.57 24.10 12.67
N ASP A 369 17.04 23.88 11.47
CA ASP A 369 17.58 22.97 10.44
C ASP A 369 17.84 21.53 10.93
N ASN A 370 17.21 21.13 12.03
CA ASN A 370 17.20 19.75 12.49
C ASN A 370 15.93 19.07 11.98
N TYR A 371 16.05 18.13 11.05
CA TYR A 371 14.90 17.37 10.56
C TYR A 371 14.56 16.15 11.42
N LEU A 372 15.16 16.06 12.62
CA LEU A 372 14.84 15.10 13.67
C LEU A 372 14.82 13.63 13.20
N SER A 373 15.79 13.32 12.35
CA SER A 373 16.09 12.00 11.79
C SER A 373 17.52 12.03 11.24
N ILE A 374 18.09 10.87 10.97
CA ILE A 374 19.34 10.72 10.20
C ILE A 374 19.10 10.13 8.80
N ASP A 375 17.85 9.74 8.49
CA ASP A 375 17.42 9.13 7.22
C ASP A 375 18.26 7.91 6.77
N GLN A 376 19.03 7.31 7.69
CA GLN A 376 19.80 6.11 7.44
C GLN A 376 18.90 4.87 7.40
N ARG A 377 19.31 3.87 6.62
CA ARG A 377 18.69 2.54 6.59
C ARG A 377 19.16 1.74 7.80
N LEU A 378 18.28 1.55 8.77
CA LEU A 378 18.52 0.75 9.97
C LEU A 378 17.93 -0.65 9.81
N PRO A 379 18.64 -1.70 10.25
CA PRO A 379 18.16 -3.07 10.10
C PRO A 379 16.94 -3.33 10.98
N VAL A 380 15.94 -4.04 10.47
CA VAL A 380 14.76 -4.42 11.24
C VAL A 380 15.11 -5.32 12.44
N THR A 381 16.27 -5.99 12.45
CA THR A 381 16.75 -6.74 13.62
C THR A 381 17.11 -5.84 14.81
N MET A 382 17.44 -4.57 14.55
CA MET A 382 17.62 -3.53 15.58
C MET A 382 16.29 -2.91 15.98
N ILE A 383 15.47 -2.50 14.99
CA ILE A 383 14.22 -1.76 15.24
C ILE A 383 13.11 -2.66 15.76
N LYS A 384 13.01 -3.90 15.27
CA LYS A 384 12.07 -4.96 15.68
C LYS A 384 10.58 -4.66 15.47
N THR A 385 10.23 -3.60 14.73
CA THR A 385 8.84 -3.37 14.32
C THR A 385 8.38 -4.40 13.30
N ASN A 386 7.08 -4.45 13.01
CA ASN A 386 6.53 -5.35 11.99
C ASN A 386 7.36 -5.28 10.69
N ALA A 387 7.69 -6.43 10.11
CA ALA A 387 8.66 -6.54 9.02
C ALA A 387 8.08 -6.30 7.61
N ALA A 388 6.76 -6.14 7.44
CA ALA A 388 6.10 -6.09 6.14
C ALA A 388 6.75 -5.08 5.19
N ARG A 389 6.94 -3.82 5.63
CA ARG A 389 7.58 -2.81 4.79
C ARG A 389 9.07 -3.04 4.59
N ALA A 390 9.80 -3.52 5.59
CA ALA A 390 11.21 -3.89 5.41
C ALA A 390 11.39 -5.03 4.40
N LEU A 391 10.37 -5.85 4.15
CA LEU A 391 10.42 -6.97 3.20
C LEU A 391 10.00 -6.62 1.78
N ALA A 392 9.55 -5.38 1.53
CA ALA A 392 9.10 -4.94 0.22
C ALA A 392 10.16 -5.15 -0.87
N THR A 393 9.76 -5.67 -2.03
CA THR A 393 10.71 -6.07 -3.09
C THR A 393 10.59 -5.24 -4.38
N ASN A 394 9.58 -4.38 -4.51
CA ASN A 394 9.35 -3.65 -5.76
C ASN A 394 10.55 -2.83 -6.25
N ALA A 395 11.40 -2.35 -5.34
CA ALA A 395 12.61 -1.56 -5.66
C ALA A 395 13.88 -2.40 -5.83
N THR A 396 13.77 -3.73 -5.90
CA THR A 396 14.92 -4.63 -6.12
C THR A 396 15.14 -4.91 -7.61
N ARG A 397 16.22 -5.64 -7.93
CA ARG A 397 16.59 -5.96 -9.31
C ARG A 397 15.50 -6.77 -10.02
N GLY A 398 15.17 -6.36 -11.24
CA GLY A 398 14.16 -7.01 -12.06
C GLY A 398 12.72 -6.77 -11.62
N HIS A 399 12.48 -5.96 -10.59
CA HIS A 399 11.14 -5.59 -10.14
C HIS A 399 10.75 -4.21 -10.68
N ILE A 400 9.48 -3.85 -10.52
CA ILE A 400 8.87 -2.71 -11.20
C ILE A 400 9.63 -1.38 -11.01
N TRP A 401 10.22 -1.16 -9.82
CA TRP A 401 10.95 0.06 -9.48
C TRP A 401 12.48 -0.08 -9.54
N ASP A 402 13.02 -1.08 -10.23
CA ASP A 402 14.47 -1.29 -10.40
C ASP A 402 15.16 -0.02 -10.95
N ASN A 403 14.55 0.66 -11.92
CA ASN A 403 15.08 1.90 -12.50
C ASN A 403 15.03 3.11 -11.53
N PHE A 404 14.42 2.96 -10.36
CA PHE A 404 14.17 4.03 -9.38
C PHE A 404 14.79 3.76 -8.00
N SER A 405 15.80 2.90 -7.93
CA SER A 405 16.60 2.66 -6.72
C SER A 405 18.09 2.51 -7.04
N SER A 406 18.95 2.78 -6.05
CA SER A 406 20.41 2.75 -6.19
C SER A 406 20.98 1.34 -6.22
N GLU A 407 22.21 1.24 -6.69
CA GLU A 407 23.04 0.05 -6.51
C GLU A 407 23.38 -0.21 -5.04
N ASN A 408 23.54 0.84 -4.22
CA ASN A 408 23.74 0.70 -2.77
C ASN A 408 22.57 -0.02 -2.11
N TYR A 409 21.32 0.38 -2.40
CA TYR A 409 20.13 -0.31 -1.91
C TYR A 409 20.10 -1.77 -2.39
N LYS A 410 20.18 -1.99 -3.71
CA LYS A 410 20.09 -3.34 -4.32
C LYS A 410 21.21 -4.30 -3.93
N ASN A 411 22.31 -3.80 -3.37
CA ASN A 411 23.43 -4.60 -2.89
C ASN A 411 23.50 -4.65 -1.35
N SER A 412 22.49 -4.16 -0.64
CA SER A 412 22.45 -4.20 0.82
C SER A 412 22.50 -5.66 1.31
N PRO A 413 23.32 -5.97 2.32
CA PRO A 413 23.46 -7.33 2.82
C PRO A 413 22.18 -7.77 3.55
N SER A 414 22.00 -9.08 3.70
CA SER A 414 20.97 -9.61 4.61
C SER A 414 21.25 -9.12 6.04
N VAL A 415 20.19 -8.74 6.74
CA VAL A 415 20.25 -8.32 8.15
C VAL A 415 20.20 -9.50 9.13
N GLY A 416 20.24 -10.74 8.64
CA GLY A 416 20.23 -11.97 9.44
C GLY A 416 18.83 -12.55 9.61
N GLU A 417 18.46 -12.86 10.85
CA GLU A 417 17.18 -13.50 11.19
C GLU A 417 16.36 -12.60 12.12
N ILE A 418 15.04 -12.61 11.95
CA ILE A 418 14.08 -12.03 12.90
C ILE A 418 13.26 -13.14 13.57
N GLU A 419 12.70 -12.83 14.73
CA GLU A 419 11.73 -13.68 15.40
C GLU A 419 10.31 -13.34 14.93
N VAL A 420 9.52 -14.34 14.57
CA VAL A 420 8.13 -14.19 14.11
C VAL A 420 7.22 -15.10 14.91
N TYR A 421 6.12 -14.54 15.42
CA TYR A 421 5.13 -15.26 16.20
C TYR A 421 4.18 -16.06 15.29
N ASN A 422 3.98 -17.34 15.58
CA ASN A 422 3.01 -18.18 14.89
C ASN A 422 1.65 -18.14 15.61
N PRO A 423 0.61 -17.53 15.03
CA PRO A 423 -0.69 -17.40 15.67
C PRO A 423 -1.47 -18.72 15.80
N PHE A 424 -1.03 -19.80 15.15
CA PHE A 424 -1.77 -21.07 15.14
C PHE A 424 -1.35 -22.03 16.25
N ASP A 425 -0.08 -22.01 16.66
CA ASP A 425 0.47 -22.89 17.71
C ASP A 425 1.14 -22.13 18.86
N GLY A 426 1.25 -20.80 18.77
CA GLY A 426 1.84 -19.94 19.78
C GLY A 426 3.38 -19.96 19.83
N SER A 427 4.03 -20.69 18.91
CA SER A 427 5.50 -20.74 18.84
C SER A 427 6.11 -19.45 18.28
N THR A 428 7.38 -19.22 18.59
CA THR A 428 8.19 -18.19 17.95
C THR A 428 9.17 -18.88 17.00
N ASN A 429 9.09 -18.55 15.71
CA ASN A 429 9.95 -19.07 14.66
C ASN A 429 11.00 -18.04 14.27
N LYS A 430 12.08 -18.51 13.64
CA LYS A 430 13.07 -17.65 13.02
C LYS A 430 12.75 -17.49 11.54
N PHE A 431 12.75 -16.25 11.06
CA PHE A 431 12.60 -15.92 9.65
C PHE A 431 13.88 -15.29 9.12
N LYS A 432 14.44 -15.87 8.05
CA LYS A 432 15.68 -15.40 7.44
C LYS A 432 15.38 -14.24 6.50
N MET A 433 15.99 -13.09 6.75
CA MET A 433 15.81 -11.91 5.93
C MET A 433 16.61 -12.04 4.62
N PRO A 434 16.01 -11.76 3.45
CA PRO A 434 16.75 -11.80 2.20
C PRO A 434 17.78 -10.67 2.11
N SER A 435 18.81 -10.86 1.28
CA SER A 435 19.73 -9.79 0.88
C SER A 435 19.22 -9.08 -0.38
N GLY A 436 19.85 -7.97 -0.75
CA GLY A 436 19.63 -7.30 -2.04
C GLY A 436 18.59 -6.19 -2.00
N GLY A 437 18.48 -5.50 -0.86
CA GLY A 437 17.53 -4.39 -0.64
C GLY A 437 16.69 -4.56 0.62
N PRO A 438 15.95 -5.67 0.78
CA PRO A 438 15.09 -5.87 1.94
C PRO A 438 15.84 -5.96 3.28
N GLY A 439 15.12 -5.72 4.36
CA GLY A 439 15.57 -5.86 5.75
C GLY A 439 15.76 -4.55 6.50
N TYR A 440 15.47 -3.41 5.86
CA TYR A 440 15.80 -2.09 6.40
C TYR A 440 14.59 -1.17 6.48
N TYR A 441 14.62 -0.31 7.50
CA TYR A 441 13.74 0.85 7.65
C TYR A 441 14.58 2.12 7.61
N ARG A 442 14.07 3.16 6.96
CA ARG A 442 14.48 4.54 7.18
C ARG A 442 14.12 4.94 8.61
N VAL A 443 14.90 5.83 9.22
CA VAL A 443 14.46 6.53 10.44
C VAL A 443 13.36 7.57 10.11
N PRO A 444 12.17 7.52 10.74
CA PRO A 444 11.15 8.54 10.53
C PRO A 444 11.54 9.86 11.22
N THR A 445 11.13 10.98 10.62
CA THR A 445 11.29 12.30 11.24
C THR A 445 10.34 12.44 12.43
N LEU A 446 10.80 13.08 13.51
CA LEU A 446 9.95 13.46 14.64
C LEU A 446 9.42 14.89 14.54
N VAL A 447 9.71 15.62 13.46
CA VAL A 447 9.16 16.97 13.24
C VAL A 447 7.64 16.89 13.28
N SER A 448 7.03 17.69 14.17
CA SER A 448 5.58 17.74 14.35
C SER A 448 4.93 16.39 14.68
N ILE A 449 5.65 15.53 15.41
CA ILE A 449 5.18 14.19 15.79
C ILE A 449 3.83 14.17 16.54
N TRP A 450 3.50 15.25 17.26
CA TRP A 450 2.20 15.42 17.90
C TRP A 450 1.02 15.36 16.93
N ALA A 451 1.24 15.71 15.67
CA ALA A 451 0.20 15.77 14.66
C ALA A 451 0.16 14.52 13.77
N THR A 452 1.13 13.62 13.82
CA THR A 452 1.31 12.50 12.86
C THR A 452 0.89 11.13 13.41
N ALA A 453 0.48 11.04 14.68
CA ALA A 453 -0.05 9.81 15.26
C ALA A 453 -1.30 9.29 14.52
N PRO A 454 -1.58 7.96 14.51
CA PRO A 454 -0.83 6.87 15.18
C PRO A 454 0.60 6.64 14.64
N PHE A 455 1.44 5.95 15.39
CA PHE A 455 2.83 5.68 15.02
C PHE A 455 3.02 4.33 14.29
N PHE A 456 4.26 4.12 13.84
CA PHE A 456 4.74 3.04 12.97
C PHE A 456 4.31 3.18 11.52
N HIS A 457 5.00 2.45 10.63
CA HIS A 457 4.80 2.55 9.19
C HIS A 457 3.37 2.20 8.77
N ASN A 458 2.65 1.42 9.56
CA ASN A 458 1.30 0.90 9.32
C ASN A 458 0.24 1.57 10.23
N ASN A 459 0.55 2.64 10.97
CA ASN A 459 -0.35 3.27 11.96
C ASN A 459 -0.90 2.32 13.04
N ALA A 460 -0.19 1.22 13.34
CA ALA A 460 -0.67 0.23 14.32
C ALA A 460 -0.44 0.64 15.78
N LEU A 461 0.47 1.58 16.05
CA LEU A 461 0.76 2.00 17.43
C LEU A 461 0.04 3.30 17.79
N GLY A 462 -1.15 3.18 18.35
CA GLY A 462 -1.91 4.31 18.86
C GLY A 462 -3.37 4.30 18.41
N LYS A 463 -4.14 5.26 18.93
CA LYS A 463 -5.57 5.37 18.66
C LYS A 463 -5.82 6.22 17.41
N TYR A 464 -6.63 5.70 16.48
CA TYR A 464 -7.27 6.52 15.46
C TYR A 464 -8.49 7.23 16.04
N THR A 465 -8.48 8.57 16.06
CA THR A 465 -9.56 9.38 16.66
C THR A 465 -10.62 9.81 15.66
N GLY A 466 -10.29 9.90 14.37
CA GLY A 466 -11.19 10.44 13.35
C GLY A 466 -11.46 11.95 13.47
N ASP A 467 -10.78 12.62 14.41
CA ASP A 467 -10.95 14.05 14.72
C ASP A 467 -9.69 14.83 14.28
N PRO A 468 -9.80 15.78 13.31
CA PRO A 468 -8.69 16.60 12.85
C PRO A 468 -8.32 17.78 13.74
N SER A 469 -9.08 18.03 14.81
CA SER A 469 -8.80 19.10 15.77
C SER A 469 -7.50 18.87 16.54
N VAL A 470 -6.99 19.93 17.19
CA VAL A 470 -5.83 19.82 18.10
C VAL A 470 -6.10 18.79 19.20
N LYS A 471 -7.30 18.79 19.78
CA LYS A 471 -7.70 17.81 20.80
C LYS A 471 -7.63 16.37 20.28
N GLY A 472 -8.21 16.11 19.11
CA GLY A 472 -8.21 14.77 18.50
C GLY A 472 -6.82 14.27 18.15
N ARG A 473 -5.91 15.16 17.74
CA ARG A 473 -4.50 14.85 17.47
C ARG A 473 -3.71 14.59 18.75
N MET A 474 -3.90 15.42 19.77
CA MET A 474 -3.27 15.21 21.07
C MET A 474 -3.72 13.92 21.74
N GLU A 475 -5.00 13.54 21.64
CA GLU A 475 -5.48 12.24 22.11
C GLU A 475 -4.80 11.07 21.38
N ALA A 476 -4.63 11.17 20.05
CA ALA A 476 -3.91 10.15 19.27
C ALA A 476 -2.42 10.10 19.65
N PHE A 477 -1.76 11.25 19.79
CA PHE A 477 -0.36 11.36 20.20
C PHE A 477 -0.13 10.79 21.60
N ASP A 478 -0.93 11.19 22.59
CA ASP A 478 -0.78 10.78 23.98
C ASP A 478 -0.97 9.25 24.12
N ASP A 479 -1.92 8.65 23.40
CA ASP A 479 -2.08 7.18 23.36
C ASP A 479 -0.88 6.49 22.69
N ALA A 480 -0.48 6.98 21.51
CA ALA A 480 0.63 6.40 20.74
C ALA A 480 1.97 6.47 21.48
N ILE A 481 2.31 7.64 22.04
CA ILE A 481 3.58 7.84 22.75
C ILE A 481 3.60 7.10 24.09
N THR A 482 2.43 6.99 24.75
CA THR A 482 2.30 6.16 25.95
C THR A 482 2.53 4.69 25.60
N LYS A 483 1.88 4.15 24.57
CA LYS A 483 2.12 2.76 24.13
C LYS A 483 3.56 2.55 23.66
N LEU A 484 4.20 3.56 23.10
CA LEU A 484 5.61 3.49 22.70
C LEU A 484 6.52 3.24 23.91
N LEU A 485 6.38 4.06 24.96
CA LEU A 485 7.25 4.05 26.14
C LEU A 485 6.83 3.05 27.24
N TRP A 486 5.58 2.57 27.22
CA TRP A 486 5.03 1.53 28.09
C TRP A 486 4.48 0.37 27.25
N PRO A 487 5.34 -0.58 26.81
CA PRO A 487 4.95 -1.67 25.92
C PRO A 487 3.88 -2.61 26.50
N ASP A 488 3.73 -2.65 27.83
CA ASP A 488 2.69 -3.39 28.54
C ASP A 488 1.27 -2.86 28.26
N LYS A 489 1.15 -1.65 27.69
CA LYS A 489 -0.13 -1.04 27.27
C LYS A 489 -0.48 -1.29 25.81
N ARG A 490 0.36 -2.00 25.06
CA ARG A 490 0.14 -2.35 23.65
C ARG A 490 -0.85 -3.48 23.50
N ASP A 491 -1.39 -3.65 22.30
CA ASP A 491 -2.31 -4.74 21.98
C ASP A 491 -1.54 -6.06 21.77
N ASP A 492 -0.26 -5.97 21.37
CA ASP A 492 0.65 -7.11 21.14
C ASP A 492 -0.01 -8.16 20.23
N LYS A 493 -0.21 -9.41 20.68
CA LYS A 493 -0.85 -10.45 19.86
C LYS A 493 -2.28 -10.11 19.41
N ASN A 494 -2.96 -9.18 20.09
CA ASN A 494 -4.29 -8.71 19.69
C ASN A 494 -4.23 -7.69 18.54
N SER A 495 -3.05 -7.17 18.18
CA SER A 495 -2.88 -6.30 17.01
C SER A 495 -2.88 -7.08 15.69
N ILE A 496 -2.86 -8.42 15.72
CA ILE A 496 -2.94 -9.26 14.53
C ILE A 496 -4.27 -9.02 13.80
N TRP A 497 -4.18 -8.54 12.56
CA TRP A 497 -5.34 -8.35 11.71
C TRP A 497 -5.97 -9.69 11.31
N VAL A 498 -7.25 -9.88 11.66
CA VAL A 498 -7.99 -11.12 11.38
C VAL A 498 -9.30 -10.87 10.65
N THR A 499 -9.75 -11.87 9.89
CA THR A 499 -11.09 -11.87 9.27
C THR A 499 -12.19 -11.79 10.35
N GLN A 500 -13.16 -10.91 10.14
CA GLN A 500 -14.27 -10.66 11.08
C GLN A 500 -15.43 -11.66 10.89
N GLN A 501 -15.48 -12.32 9.74
CA GLN A 501 -16.46 -13.35 9.41
C GLN A 501 -15.92 -14.34 8.38
N LYS A 502 -16.67 -15.44 8.17
CA LYS A 502 -16.43 -16.38 7.07
C LYS A 502 -16.43 -15.62 5.74
N SER A 503 -15.39 -15.82 4.95
CA SER A 503 -15.20 -15.08 3.69
C SER A 503 -14.66 -15.96 2.57
N TYR A 504 -14.66 -15.42 1.35
CA TYR A 504 -14.26 -16.12 0.14
C TYR A 504 -13.45 -15.18 -0.76
N LEU A 505 -12.36 -15.66 -1.34
CA LEU A 505 -11.71 -14.97 -2.44
C LEU A 505 -12.46 -15.34 -3.73
N ARG A 506 -13.11 -14.35 -4.34
CA ARG A 506 -13.88 -14.51 -5.58
C ARG A 506 -13.19 -13.77 -6.70
N ILE A 507 -12.80 -14.50 -7.74
CA ILE A 507 -12.24 -13.94 -8.96
C ILE A 507 -13.29 -14.16 -10.06
N PRO A 508 -13.94 -13.08 -10.53
CA PRO A 508 -14.94 -13.18 -11.59
C PRO A 508 -14.35 -13.84 -12.84
N ALA A 509 -15.14 -14.68 -13.49
CA ALA A 509 -14.71 -15.48 -14.64
C ALA A 509 -14.03 -14.63 -15.71
N VAL A 510 -14.54 -13.42 -15.95
CA VAL A 510 -14.04 -12.50 -16.98
C VAL A 510 -12.58 -12.07 -16.81
N TYR A 511 -12.02 -12.17 -15.60
CA TYR A 511 -10.61 -11.84 -15.32
C TYR A 511 -9.69 -13.06 -15.41
N LEU A 512 -10.22 -14.28 -15.49
CA LEU A 512 -9.43 -15.51 -15.60
C LEU A 512 -8.54 -15.55 -16.84
N PRO A 513 -9.00 -15.18 -18.06
CA PRO A 513 -8.18 -15.26 -19.26
C PRO A 513 -6.89 -14.46 -19.15
N GLU A 514 -6.96 -13.23 -18.64
CA GLU A 514 -5.80 -12.36 -18.47
C GLU A 514 -4.80 -12.96 -17.47
N ALA A 515 -5.30 -13.44 -16.33
CA ALA A 515 -4.49 -14.14 -15.34
C ALA A 515 -3.78 -15.36 -15.95
N PHE A 516 -4.47 -16.19 -16.75
CA PHE A 516 -3.87 -17.37 -17.38
C PHE A 516 -2.93 -17.06 -18.55
N GLN A 517 -3.24 -16.06 -19.38
CA GLN A 517 -2.35 -15.62 -20.48
C GLN A 517 -1.00 -15.18 -19.96
N SER A 518 -0.99 -14.48 -18.82
CA SER A 518 0.23 -14.01 -18.18
C SER A 518 1.17 -15.16 -17.76
N THR A 519 0.61 -16.33 -17.43
CA THR A 519 1.35 -17.50 -16.91
C THR A 519 1.78 -18.47 -18.00
N LEU A 520 0.89 -18.76 -18.96
CA LEU A 520 1.11 -19.75 -20.01
C LEU A 520 1.69 -19.15 -21.30
N GLY A 521 1.84 -17.82 -21.34
CA GLY A 521 2.39 -17.07 -22.47
C GLY A 521 1.45 -17.01 -23.67
N TYR A 522 1.92 -16.36 -24.75
CA TYR A 522 1.12 -16.02 -25.94
C TYR A 522 0.40 -17.21 -26.59
N ARG A 523 0.96 -18.43 -26.47
CA ARG A 523 0.38 -19.66 -27.05
C ARG A 523 -0.97 -20.04 -26.44
N SER A 524 -1.24 -19.61 -25.20
CA SER A 524 -2.53 -19.83 -24.54
C SER A 524 -3.68 -19.03 -25.17
N ARG A 525 -3.40 -17.95 -25.92
CA ARG A 525 -4.44 -17.13 -26.58
C ARG A 525 -5.34 -17.92 -27.52
N ILE A 526 -4.78 -18.88 -28.25
CA ILE A 526 -5.57 -19.70 -29.19
C ILE A 526 -6.52 -20.61 -28.40
N ILE A 527 -6.05 -21.19 -27.29
CA ILE A 527 -6.85 -22.06 -26.43
C ILE A 527 -7.97 -21.26 -25.77
N LEU A 528 -7.68 -20.04 -25.32
CA LEU A 528 -8.66 -19.17 -24.66
C LEU A 528 -9.64 -18.53 -25.64
N ALA A 529 -9.23 -18.24 -26.88
CA ALA A 529 -10.12 -17.72 -27.92
C ALA A 529 -11.02 -18.80 -28.54
N TYR A 530 -10.59 -20.06 -28.52
CA TYR A 530 -11.34 -21.20 -29.03
C TYR A 530 -11.38 -22.34 -28.00
N PRO A 531 -12.04 -22.13 -26.84
CA PRO A 531 -12.04 -23.09 -25.74
C PRO A 531 -12.62 -24.47 -26.11
N TRP A 532 -13.40 -24.53 -27.19
CA TRP A 532 -14.00 -25.75 -27.73
C TRP A 532 -13.09 -26.57 -28.66
N LEU A 533 -12.06 -25.98 -29.26
CA LEU A 533 -11.35 -26.59 -30.41
C LEU A 533 -10.58 -27.86 -30.03
N LEU A 534 -9.72 -27.80 -29.01
CA LEU A 534 -8.94 -28.95 -28.55
C LEU A 534 -9.82 -30.05 -27.94
N PRO A 535 -10.80 -29.73 -27.05
CA PRO A 535 -11.78 -30.72 -26.58
C PRO A 535 -12.53 -31.41 -27.72
N LEU A 536 -12.95 -30.67 -28.74
CA LEU A 536 -13.67 -31.23 -29.88
C LEU A 536 -12.80 -32.23 -30.67
N ILE A 537 -11.53 -31.89 -30.92
CA ILE A 537 -10.58 -32.80 -31.59
C ILE A 537 -10.40 -34.09 -30.79
N LEU A 538 -10.24 -33.99 -29.46
CA LEU A 538 -10.12 -35.16 -28.59
C LEU A 538 -11.39 -35.99 -28.56
N ALA A 539 -12.57 -35.36 -28.51
CA ALA A 539 -13.84 -36.08 -28.55
C ALA A 539 -13.99 -36.86 -29.86
N ILE A 540 -13.68 -36.26 -31.02
CA ILE A 540 -13.70 -36.93 -32.33
C ILE A 540 -12.73 -38.11 -32.35
N LEU A 541 -11.50 -37.93 -31.85
CA LEU A 541 -10.49 -38.99 -31.79
C LEU A 541 -10.93 -40.15 -30.88
N GLY A 542 -11.50 -39.84 -29.71
CA GLY A 542 -12.01 -40.82 -28.76
C GLY A 542 -13.19 -41.62 -29.33
N ILE A 543 -14.12 -40.96 -30.01
CA ILE A 543 -15.24 -41.60 -30.72
C ILE A 543 -14.72 -42.50 -31.84
N ALA A 544 -13.76 -42.04 -32.65
CA ALA A 544 -13.16 -42.84 -33.72
C ALA A 544 -12.44 -44.09 -33.17
N LEU A 545 -11.68 -43.94 -32.08
CA LEU A 545 -11.01 -45.06 -31.39
C LEU A 545 -12.02 -46.05 -30.79
N PHE A 546 -13.11 -45.55 -30.22
CA PHE A 546 -14.20 -46.38 -29.70
C PHE A 546 -14.84 -47.21 -30.82
N ILE A 547 -15.24 -46.56 -31.92
CA ILE A 547 -15.86 -47.23 -33.08
C ILE A 547 -14.90 -48.24 -33.72
N PHE A 548 -13.62 -47.87 -33.87
CA PHE A 548 -12.59 -48.74 -34.41
C PHE A 548 -12.33 -49.95 -33.48
N GLY A 549 -12.30 -49.71 -32.17
CA GLY A 549 -12.15 -50.74 -31.14
C GLY A 549 -13.26 -51.79 -31.19
N LEU A 550 -14.51 -51.39 -31.42
CA LEU A 550 -15.66 -52.30 -31.55
C LEU A 550 -15.51 -53.34 -32.68
N ARG A 551 -14.64 -53.09 -33.66
CA ARG A 551 -14.41 -53.94 -34.85
C ARG A 551 -13.20 -54.89 -34.75
N ARG A 552 -12.40 -54.85 -33.67
CA ARG A 552 -11.15 -55.63 -33.52
C ARG A 552 -11.23 -56.73 -32.44
N LYS A 553 -10.22 -57.60 -32.33
CA LYS A 553 -10.12 -58.61 -31.25
C LYS A 553 -9.88 -58.00 -29.86
N HIS A 554 -9.28 -56.81 -29.77
CA HIS A 554 -8.98 -56.10 -28.52
C HIS A 554 -10.04 -55.03 -28.17
N LYS A 555 -11.33 -55.38 -28.24
CA LYS A 555 -12.45 -54.42 -28.09
C LYS A 555 -12.46 -53.67 -26.77
N LEU A 556 -12.12 -54.35 -25.68
CA LEU A 556 -12.12 -53.78 -24.32
C LEU A 556 -11.04 -52.72 -24.13
N LEU A 557 -9.84 -52.93 -24.68
CA LEU A 557 -8.71 -51.99 -24.55
C LEU A 557 -8.90 -50.74 -25.42
N LEU A 558 -9.16 -50.91 -26.71
CA LEU A 558 -9.30 -49.79 -27.64
C LEU A 558 -10.62 -49.03 -27.44
N GLY A 559 -11.71 -49.76 -27.15
CA GLY A 559 -12.99 -49.17 -26.78
C GLY A 559 -12.90 -48.42 -25.46
N GLY A 560 -12.31 -49.03 -24.43
CA GLY A 560 -12.09 -48.38 -23.14
C GLY A 560 -11.24 -47.11 -23.25
N LEU A 561 -10.15 -47.15 -24.01
CA LEU A 561 -9.32 -45.97 -24.27
C LEU A 561 -10.10 -44.85 -24.98
N GLY A 562 -10.94 -45.19 -25.97
CA GLY A 562 -11.80 -44.22 -26.64
C GLY A 562 -12.78 -43.53 -25.68
N VAL A 563 -13.42 -44.29 -24.78
CA VAL A 563 -14.29 -43.73 -23.72
C VAL A 563 -13.52 -42.80 -22.79
N VAL A 564 -12.33 -43.21 -22.32
CA VAL A 564 -11.47 -42.36 -21.47
C VAL A 564 -11.13 -41.05 -22.17
N ILE A 565 -10.78 -41.08 -23.45
CA ILE A 565 -10.46 -39.87 -24.23
C ILE A 565 -11.69 -38.95 -24.34
N VAL A 566 -12.89 -39.49 -24.56
CA VAL A 566 -14.13 -38.68 -24.61
C VAL A 566 -14.43 -38.06 -23.24
N VAL A 567 -14.27 -38.79 -22.15
CA VAL A 567 -14.44 -38.25 -20.78
C VAL A 567 -13.44 -37.12 -20.51
N LEU A 568 -12.17 -37.33 -20.89
CA LEU A 568 -11.15 -36.29 -20.80
C LEU A 568 -11.49 -35.07 -21.66
N ALA A 569 -12.03 -35.28 -22.86
CA ALA A 569 -12.47 -34.21 -23.74
C ALA A 569 -13.61 -33.37 -23.12
N VAL A 570 -14.61 -34.01 -22.52
CA VAL A 570 -15.70 -33.31 -21.82
C VAL A 570 -15.17 -32.53 -20.62
N GLY A 571 -14.31 -33.14 -19.80
CA GLY A 571 -13.66 -32.47 -18.68
C GLY A 571 -12.81 -31.28 -19.12
N LEU A 572 -12.03 -31.44 -20.20
CA LEU A 572 -11.23 -30.38 -20.79
C LEU A 572 -12.11 -29.27 -21.38
N MET A 573 -13.27 -29.59 -21.96
CA MET A 573 -14.21 -28.57 -22.44
C MET A 573 -14.69 -27.69 -21.29
N MET A 574 -15.16 -28.30 -20.20
CA MET A 574 -15.57 -27.56 -19.00
C MET A 574 -14.45 -26.67 -18.47
N LEU A 575 -13.23 -27.21 -18.36
CA LEU A 575 -12.06 -26.47 -17.91
C LEU A 575 -11.71 -25.32 -18.88
N SER A 576 -11.67 -25.56 -20.18
CA SER A 576 -11.32 -24.54 -21.17
C SER A 576 -12.31 -23.37 -21.17
N TYR A 577 -13.61 -23.63 -21.07
CA TYR A 577 -14.62 -22.56 -20.97
C TYR A 577 -14.52 -21.78 -19.64
N PHE A 578 -14.17 -22.45 -18.55
CA PHE A 578 -13.86 -21.79 -17.28
C PHE A 578 -12.62 -20.89 -17.39
N LEU A 579 -11.51 -21.41 -17.94
CA LEU A 579 -10.27 -20.66 -18.13
C LEU A 579 -10.44 -19.49 -19.12
N ALA A 580 -11.30 -19.64 -20.12
CA ALA A 580 -11.70 -18.59 -21.06
C ALA A 580 -12.63 -17.53 -20.46
N GLY A 581 -13.01 -17.69 -19.18
CA GLY A 581 -13.88 -16.74 -18.49
C GLY A 581 -15.34 -16.77 -18.94
N GLU A 582 -15.72 -17.78 -19.70
CA GLU A 582 -17.07 -17.97 -20.24
C GLU A 582 -17.96 -18.82 -19.31
N LYS A 583 -17.39 -19.42 -18.27
CA LYS A 583 -18.15 -20.31 -17.37
C LYS A 583 -17.65 -20.31 -15.92
N GLY A 584 -18.40 -19.69 -15.03
CA GLY A 584 -18.27 -19.81 -13.58
C GLY A 584 -17.10 -19.03 -12.97
N ASP A 585 -17.33 -18.39 -11.83
CA ASP A 585 -16.29 -17.66 -11.10
C ASP A 585 -15.36 -18.62 -10.36
N LEU A 586 -14.10 -18.21 -10.18
CA LEU A 586 -13.19 -18.91 -9.28
C LEU A 586 -13.47 -18.45 -7.84
N VAL A 587 -13.94 -19.38 -7.00
CA VAL A 587 -14.23 -19.13 -5.59
C VAL A 587 -13.30 -19.98 -4.72
N LEU A 588 -12.44 -19.34 -3.94
CA LEU A 588 -11.58 -19.99 -2.95
C LEU A 588 -12.10 -19.73 -1.54
N GLY A 589 -12.36 -20.81 -0.79
CA GLY A 589 -12.86 -20.77 0.58
C GLY A 589 -13.70 -22.00 0.93
N PRO A 590 -14.36 -22.01 2.11
CA PRO A 590 -14.45 -20.89 3.04
C PRO A 590 -13.12 -20.56 3.74
N ILE A 591 -12.85 -19.27 3.90
CA ILE A 591 -11.82 -18.75 4.80
C ILE A 591 -12.49 -18.50 6.15
N PRO A 592 -12.09 -19.21 7.23
CA PRO A 592 -12.73 -19.07 8.54
C PRO A 592 -12.63 -17.66 9.12
N LYS A 593 -13.58 -17.30 10.00
CA LYS A 593 -13.47 -16.13 10.87
C LYS A 593 -12.26 -16.28 11.79
N GLY A 594 -11.55 -15.19 12.07
CA GLY A 594 -10.36 -15.20 12.92
C GLY A 594 -9.08 -15.59 12.18
N THR A 595 -9.12 -15.81 10.86
CA THR A 595 -7.91 -16.10 10.07
C THR A 595 -7.08 -14.82 9.93
N PRO A 596 -5.77 -14.83 10.26
CA PRO A 596 -4.90 -13.69 9.99
C PRO A 596 -4.96 -13.26 8.53
N VAL A 597 -5.30 -12.00 8.23
CA VAL A 597 -5.48 -11.54 6.83
C VAL A 597 -4.16 -11.60 6.06
N ASN A 598 -3.03 -11.32 6.73
CA ASN A 598 -1.70 -11.37 6.14
C ASN A 598 -1.24 -12.81 5.81
N LEU A 599 -1.94 -13.85 6.30
CA LEU A 599 -1.65 -15.24 5.91
C LEU A 599 -1.89 -15.44 4.41
N LEU A 600 -2.93 -14.80 3.89
CA LEU A 600 -3.30 -14.84 2.47
C LEU A 600 -2.82 -13.58 1.73
N GLY A 601 -2.76 -12.43 2.41
CA GLY A 601 -2.29 -11.16 1.84
C GLY A 601 -0.79 -11.15 1.49
N SER A 602 0.00 -12.06 2.07
CA SER A 602 1.46 -12.11 1.88
C SER A 602 1.96 -13.46 1.34
N ILE A 603 1.17 -14.15 0.51
CA ILE A 603 1.56 -15.44 -0.10
C ILE A 603 2.58 -15.20 -1.22
N ASN A 604 3.74 -15.86 -1.13
CA ASN A 604 4.71 -15.91 -2.22
C ASN A 604 4.18 -16.76 -3.38
N SER A 605 3.59 -16.12 -4.38
CA SER A 605 3.14 -16.75 -5.63
C SER A 605 4.29 -17.35 -6.46
N GLN A 606 5.54 -16.97 -6.17
CA GLN A 606 6.76 -17.42 -6.85
C GLN A 606 7.56 -18.42 -6.01
N ALA A 607 6.96 -18.99 -4.95
CA ALA A 607 7.57 -20.06 -4.17
C ALA A 607 7.83 -21.32 -5.02
N ASP A 608 8.65 -22.23 -4.48
CA ASP A 608 8.95 -23.50 -5.13
C ASP A 608 7.67 -24.26 -5.51
N PHE A 609 7.64 -24.83 -6.71
CA PHE A 609 6.46 -25.51 -7.25
C PHE A 609 5.93 -26.61 -6.30
N SER A 610 6.82 -27.32 -5.61
CA SER A 610 6.44 -28.35 -4.63
C SER A 610 5.67 -27.77 -3.44
N ASP A 611 6.00 -26.57 -3.00
CA ASP A 611 5.37 -25.91 -1.86
C ASP A 611 4.02 -25.31 -2.24
N LEU A 612 3.95 -24.69 -3.42
CA LEU A 612 2.69 -24.26 -4.03
C LEU A 612 1.73 -25.44 -4.22
N LEU A 613 2.24 -26.56 -4.77
CA LEU A 613 1.45 -27.78 -4.94
C LEU A 613 0.99 -28.34 -3.60
N ASN A 614 1.86 -28.33 -2.58
CA ASN A 614 1.49 -28.78 -1.24
C ASN A 614 0.36 -27.93 -0.65
N VAL A 615 0.40 -26.60 -0.79
CA VAL A 615 -0.71 -25.72 -0.38
C VAL A 615 -2.00 -26.09 -1.09
N VAL A 616 -1.97 -26.28 -2.41
CA VAL A 616 -3.15 -26.68 -3.19
C VAL A 616 -3.71 -28.02 -2.71
N LEU A 617 -2.85 -29.03 -2.54
CA LEU A 617 -3.25 -30.37 -2.10
C LEU A 617 -3.84 -30.35 -0.68
N LYS A 618 -3.20 -29.64 0.26
CA LYS A 618 -3.69 -29.50 1.64
C LYS A 618 -5.01 -28.76 1.69
N THR A 619 -5.13 -27.65 0.98
CA THR A 619 -6.38 -26.87 0.89
C THR A 619 -7.49 -27.71 0.30
N ARG A 620 -7.26 -28.39 -0.83
CA ARG A 620 -8.25 -29.27 -1.46
C ARG A 620 -8.69 -30.40 -0.52
N SER A 621 -7.75 -31.05 0.15
CA SER A 621 -8.04 -32.12 1.10
C SER A 621 -8.90 -31.62 2.26
N ALA A 622 -8.54 -30.47 2.85
CA ALA A 622 -9.29 -29.88 3.97
C ALA A 622 -10.70 -29.46 3.55
N LEU A 623 -10.85 -28.79 2.40
CA LEU A 623 -12.16 -28.37 1.89
C LEU A 623 -13.06 -29.58 1.58
N HIS A 624 -12.51 -30.63 0.96
CA HIS A 624 -13.25 -31.86 0.69
C HIS A 624 -13.75 -32.54 1.97
N ARG A 625 -12.94 -32.52 3.03
CA ARG A 625 -13.33 -33.07 4.34
C ARG A 625 -14.38 -32.22 5.03
N ILE A 626 -14.25 -30.89 5.00
CA ILE A 626 -15.27 -29.97 5.53
C ILE A 626 -16.63 -30.28 4.91
N GLU A 627 -16.67 -30.45 3.59
CA GLU A 627 -17.89 -30.75 2.84
C GLU A 627 -18.42 -32.16 3.15
N ASN A 628 -17.60 -33.20 3.01
CA ASN A 628 -18.06 -34.58 3.19
C ASN A 628 -18.43 -34.92 4.64
N GLU A 629 -17.69 -34.38 5.62
CA GLU A 629 -17.92 -34.64 7.04
C GLU A 629 -18.98 -33.67 7.62
N ASN A 630 -19.50 -32.72 6.83
CA ASN A 630 -20.42 -31.67 7.26
C ASN A 630 -19.93 -30.94 8.52
N LEU A 631 -18.65 -30.55 8.54
CA LEU A 631 -18.06 -29.87 9.69
C LEU A 631 -18.72 -28.51 9.92
N ASP A 632 -18.98 -28.19 11.19
CA ASP A 632 -19.40 -26.84 11.57
C ASP A 632 -18.24 -25.83 11.40
N ASP A 633 -18.56 -24.54 11.52
CA ASP A 633 -17.58 -23.47 11.30
C ASP A 633 -16.36 -23.57 12.26
N ALA A 634 -16.54 -24.08 13.48
CA ALA A 634 -15.47 -24.22 14.46
C ALA A 634 -14.55 -25.41 14.13
N ALA A 635 -15.11 -26.56 13.81
CA ALA A 635 -14.37 -27.74 13.40
C ALA A 635 -13.65 -27.51 12.05
N ALA A 636 -14.29 -26.81 11.11
CA ALA A 636 -13.67 -26.40 9.86
C ALA A 636 -12.48 -25.45 10.09
N ALA A 637 -12.62 -24.47 11.00
CA ALA A 637 -11.54 -23.56 11.35
C ALA A 637 -10.34 -24.29 11.95
N GLU A 638 -10.57 -25.20 12.90
CA GLU A 638 -9.50 -26.00 13.50
C GLU A 638 -8.83 -26.94 12.48
N LEU A 639 -9.60 -27.52 11.55
CA LEU A 639 -9.02 -28.32 10.46
C LEU A 639 -8.12 -27.48 9.55
N MET A 640 -8.59 -26.31 9.11
CA MET A 640 -7.82 -25.40 8.25
C MET A 640 -6.56 -24.91 8.96
N LYS A 641 -6.66 -24.56 10.23
CA LYS A 641 -5.54 -24.19 11.10
C LYS A 641 -4.50 -25.31 11.20
N LYS A 642 -4.94 -26.56 11.35
CA LYS A 642 -4.03 -27.71 11.51
C LYS A 642 -3.37 -28.15 10.20
N GLU A 643 -4.12 -28.16 9.10
CA GLU A 643 -3.66 -28.79 7.86
C GLU A 643 -3.20 -27.81 6.77
N VAL A 644 -3.80 -26.63 6.73
CA VAL A 644 -3.57 -25.65 5.64
C VAL A 644 -2.65 -24.52 6.09
N ALA A 645 -2.85 -23.97 7.30
CA ALA A 645 -2.08 -22.84 7.78
C ALA A 645 -0.55 -23.08 7.80
N PRO A 646 -0.02 -24.26 8.20
CA PRO A 646 1.43 -24.52 8.13
C PRO A 646 1.98 -24.48 6.71
N ALA A 647 1.20 -24.94 5.73
CA ALA A 647 1.60 -24.92 4.33
C ALA A 647 1.62 -23.48 3.78
N LEU A 648 0.63 -22.66 4.16
CA LEU A 648 0.58 -21.24 3.80
C LEU A 648 1.71 -20.44 4.45
N LEU A 649 1.99 -20.67 5.74
CA LEU A 649 3.09 -20.03 6.45
C LEU A 649 4.45 -20.31 5.80
N LYS A 650 4.66 -21.53 5.31
CA LYS A 650 5.90 -21.93 4.63
C LYS A 650 6.20 -21.07 3.39
N ILE A 651 5.15 -20.63 2.69
CA ILE A 651 5.27 -19.79 1.48
C ILE A 651 4.93 -18.32 1.76
N SER A 652 4.95 -17.87 3.01
CA SER A 652 4.69 -16.46 3.32
C SER A 652 5.92 -15.61 3.02
N ASN A 653 5.75 -14.51 2.27
CA ASN A 653 6.77 -13.48 2.10
C ASN A 653 6.97 -12.64 3.37
N CYS A 654 5.98 -12.59 4.26
CA CYS A 654 6.06 -11.87 5.53
C CYS A 654 5.22 -12.59 6.60
N PRO A 655 5.80 -13.54 7.35
CA PRO A 655 5.11 -14.24 8.44
C PRO A 655 5.10 -13.46 9.77
N ASP A 656 5.33 -12.14 9.72
CA ASP A 656 5.29 -11.26 10.89
C ASP A 656 3.89 -10.64 11.03
N PHE A 657 3.10 -11.14 11.98
CA PHE A 657 1.68 -10.79 12.12
C PHE A 657 1.40 -9.75 13.20
N ILE A 658 2.33 -9.52 14.13
CA ILE A 658 2.10 -8.56 15.23
C ILE A 658 2.42 -7.17 14.69
N GLU A 659 1.43 -6.29 14.69
CA GLU A 659 1.46 -5.02 13.96
C GLU A 659 2.08 -3.88 14.78
N ASP A 660 1.96 -3.93 16.11
CA ASP A 660 2.36 -2.88 17.05
C ASP A 660 3.59 -3.23 17.91
N ARG A 661 4.36 -4.27 17.55
CA ARG A 661 5.60 -4.64 18.26
C ARG A 661 6.79 -3.74 17.89
N GLY A 662 7.86 -3.83 18.69
CA GLY A 662 9.16 -3.25 18.35
C GLY A 662 9.37 -1.81 18.83
N HIS A 663 10.49 -1.23 18.41
CA HIS A 663 10.97 0.10 18.80
C HIS A 663 10.95 0.29 20.33
N TYR A 664 11.67 -0.60 21.04
CA TYR A 664 11.69 -0.63 22.52
C TYR A 664 12.68 0.36 23.16
N PHE A 665 13.17 1.33 22.41
CA PHE A 665 14.09 2.36 22.91
C PHE A 665 13.37 3.23 23.95
N GLY A 666 14.05 3.58 25.04
CA GLY A 666 13.45 4.37 26.14
C GLY A 666 12.47 3.62 27.04
N THR A 667 12.15 2.34 26.78
CA THR A 667 11.17 1.57 27.60
C THR A 667 11.65 1.29 29.02
N GLN A 668 12.98 1.27 29.23
CA GLN A 668 13.62 1.06 30.53
C GLN A 668 13.78 2.35 31.34
N LEU A 669 13.40 3.51 30.79
CA LEU A 669 13.44 4.78 31.50
C LEU A 669 12.49 4.77 32.70
N SER A 670 12.80 5.58 33.70
CA SER A 670 11.86 5.86 34.79
C SER A 670 10.58 6.53 34.25
N ASP A 671 9.47 6.38 34.95
CA ASP A 671 8.21 7.02 34.54
C ASP A 671 8.33 8.55 34.45
N ASP A 672 9.14 9.16 35.31
CA ASP A 672 9.38 10.61 35.28
C ASP A 672 10.21 11.02 34.07
N ASP A 673 11.21 10.23 33.68
CA ASP A 673 12.00 10.47 32.47
C ASP A 673 11.17 10.29 31.20
N LYS A 674 10.28 9.28 31.18
CA LYS A 674 9.34 9.08 30.07
C LYS A 674 8.42 10.28 29.90
N LYS A 675 7.85 10.78 31.00
CA LYS A 675 6.99 11.98 30.97
C LYS A 675 7.77 13.22 30.54
N ALA A 676 8.98 13.43 31.06
CA ALA A 676 9.82 14.56 30.67
C ALA A 676 10.20 14.50 29.17
N LEU A 677 10.52 13.30 28.66
CA LEU A 677 10.76 13.07 27.24
C LEU A 677 9.52 13.44 26.40
N ILE A 678 8.33 12.98 26.79
CA ILE A 678 7.07 13.31 26.10
C ILE A 678 6.88 14.82 26.02
N GLU A 679 7.09 15.54 27.13
CA GLU A 679 6.95 17.00 27.16
C GLU A 679 7.93 17.70 26.20
N PHE A 680 9.15 17.18 26.02
CA PHE A 680 10.08 17.72 25.04
C PHE A 680 9.68 17.36 23.59
N LEU A 681 9.19 16.15 23.33
CA LEU A 681 8.72 15.76 21.99
C LEU A 681 7.54 16.62 21.51
N LYS A 682 6.71 17.13 22.42
CA LYS A 682 5.64 18.08 22.10
C LYS A 682 6.14 19.42 21.56
N THR A 683 7.43 19.74 21.67
CA THR A 683 8.01 20.98 21.12
C THR A 683 8.53 20.84 19.69
N PHE A 684 8.49 19.64 19.11
CA PHE A 684 9.06 19.32 17.79
C PHE A 684 8.20 19.76 16.61
#